data_AF-A0A2G9PPF8-F1
#
_entry.id   AF-A0A2G9PPF8-F1
#
_cell.length_a   1.000
_cell.length_b   1.000
_cell.length_c   1.000
_cell.angle_alpha   90.00
_cell.angle_beta   90.00
_cell.angle_gamma   90.00
#
_symmetry.space_group_name_H-M   'P 1'
#
loop_
_entity.id
_entity.type
_entity.pdbx_description
1 polymer ?
#
loop_
_entity_poly.entity_id
_entity_poly.type
_entity_poly.pdbx_seq_one_letter_code
_entity_poly.pdbx_strand_id
1 'polypeptide(L)'
;MYDKTGHPILWSPSSKYHEVNITYSPIGLVTSIQRGSWSEKIEYDQNGKMVSRIWANGKIWSYTYEEKTISLFLHSQRRYIFEYDHSDYLASVTMPNMVRHSLQTMLSVGYYRNIYTPPDNSGSFIQDYSGDGRLLQTLHLGTGRRVFYKYTKQTRLSEILYDTTQVTFTYEESSGVIKTIHLIHEGFVCTIRYRQTGPLIGRQIFRFSEEGLVNARFDYSYNNFRVTSMQAMINEIPLPIDLYRYVDVSGRTEQFGKFSVINYDLNQVITTSMMKHTKIFSASGQVIEVQYEILKAIAYWMTIQYDNMGRMIMCGIRIGVDANLTRYSYEYDPDGQLQAVSVNDKLQWRYSYDLNGNINLLSLGNTVRLTPLRYDIGDRITRLGEIQYRMDEDGFLRQRGNDIFEYNSNGLLSRAYNKVAGWNVHYRYDGLGRRVASKSSKGSHLQFFYADLANPIRVTHLYNHTSSEITSLYYDLQGHLIAMELSSGEEYYVACDNTGTPLAVFSSRGQILKEILYTPYGDIYEDTNPDFEIITGFYGGLYDSLTKLVHLGQRDYDVVAGRWATPNYNIWNKLNIEPKPFNLYAFENNYPVGKTQDVAQYTTDIGSWLELFGFQLHNVLPGFPKPEKKGFESSYELVQLQTKTQEWDPGKLPMAPKQNRKKYRGTAKYPRFAAVPSLFGKGIKFAIKDGVVTADVIGVANEDSRRIAAILNNAHYLENLHFTIEGRDTHYFIKLASLEEDLAVIGNSGSGRVLENGVNVTVSQMTSMVNGRTRRFADIQLQHGTLCFNVRYGTTIEEEEDHVLELARQRAVAEAWTKEQKRLQEGEEGIRMWTEAEKQQLLSTGKVQGYDGYFIHSVDQYLELSDSANNIHFMRQSEVGRR
;
A
#
# COMPACT_ATOMS: atom_id res chain seq x y z
N MET A 1 -10.91 -18.99 -32.85
CA MET A 1 -12.16 -19.40 -33.50
C MET A 1 -13.31 -18.58 -32.92
N TYR A 2 -14.31 -18.25 -33.72
CA TYR A 2 -15.48 -17.48 -33.29
C TYR A 2 -16.75 -18.30 -33.46
N ASP A 3 -17.73 -18.07 -32.59
CA ASP A 3 -19.09 -18.60 -32.79
C ASP A 3 -19.84 -17.80 -33.88
N LYS A 4 -21.08 -18.22 -34.17
CA LYS A 4 -21.95 -17.57 -35.17
C LYS A 4 -22.35 -16.14 -34.79
N THR A 5 -22.23 -15.78 -33.51
CA THR A 5 -22.53 -14.44 -32.98
C THR A 5 -21.30 -13.53 -32.90
N GLY A 6 -20.12 -14.03 -33.28
CA GLY A 6 -18.88 -13.27 -33.29
C GLY A 6 -18.15 -13.23 -31.95
N HIS A 7 -18.48 -14.12 -30.99
CA HIS A 7 -17.70 -14.25 -29.75
C HIS A 7 -16.53 -15.23 -29.92
N PRO A 8 -15.36 -14.94 -29.33
CA PRO A 8 -14.21 -15.83 -29.38
C PRO A 8 -14.41 -17.07 -28.49
N ILE A 9 -14.48 -18.26 -29.08
CA ILE A 9 -14.77 -19.52 -28.35
C ILE A 9 -13.54 -20.41 -28.15
N LEU A 10 -12.49 -20.21 -28.94
CA LEU A 10 -11.27 -21.01 -28.87
C LEU A 10 -10.06 -20.14 -29.22
N TRP A 11 -9.07 -20.12 -28.32
CA TRP A 11 -7.72 -19.64 -28.59
C TRP A 11 -6.82 -20.87 -28.75
N SER A 12 -6.33 -21.05 -29.97
CA SER A 12 -5.38 -22.12 -30.32
C SER A 12 -3.99 -21.49 -30.48
N PRO A 13 -3.11 -21.53 -29.46
CA PRO A 13 -1.70 -21.24 -29.63
C PRO A 13 -1.02 -22.31 -30.51
N SER A 14 0.29 -22.20 -30.74
CA SER A 14 1.04 -23.27 -31.41
C SER A 14 0.87 -24.61 -30.69
N SER A 15 0.97 -25.72 -31.42
CA SER A 15 0.57 -27.07 -31.00
C SER A 15 1.21 -27.64 -29.74
N LYS A 16 2.19 -26.94 -29.16
CA LYS A 16 2.88 -27.29 -27.91
C LYS A 16 2.18 -26.78 -26.65
N TYR A 17 1.18 -25.90 -26.77
CA TYR A 17 0.54 -25.25 -25.62
C TYR A 17 -0.94 -25.61 -25.51
N HIS A 18 -1.46 -25.54 -24.29
CA HIS A 18 -2.88 -25.81 -24.06
C HIS A 18 -3.74 -24.71 -24.68
N GLU A 19 -4.71 -25.15 -25.48
CA GLU A 19 -5.78 -24.31 -26.00
C GLU A 19 -6.65 -23.78 -24.86
N VAL A 20 -7.29 -22.64 -25.11
CA VAL A 20 -8.27 -22.05 -24.21
C VAL A 20 -9.63 -22.07 -24.85
N ASN A 21 -10.55 -22.78 -24.21
CA ASN A 21 -11.95 -22.89 -24.61
C ASN A 21 -12.81 -21.98 -23.74
N ILE A 22 -13.69 -21.21 -24.38
CA ILE A 22 -14.65 -20.36 -23.69
C ILE A 22 -16.05 -20.63 -24.19
N THR A 23 -16.98 -20.75 -23.26
CA THR A 23 -18.41 -20.86 -23.52
C THR A 23 -19.13 -19.62 -23.02
N TYR A 24 -20.23 -19.28 -23.69
CA TYR A 24 -21.04 -18.12 -23.38
C TYR A 24 -22.49 -18.52 -23.15
N SER A 25 -23.15 -17.78 -22.28
CA SER A 25 -24.61 -17.77 -22.13
C SER A 25 -25.28 -17.13 -23.36
N PRO A 26 -26.60 -17.32 -23.56
CA PRO A 26 -27.34 -16.69 -24.65
C PRO A 26 -27.26 -15.15 -24.67
N ILE A 27 -26.96 -14.53 -23.52
CA ILE A 27 -26.79 -13.07 -23.36
C ILE A 27 -25.33 -12.60 -23.49
N GLY A 28 -24.40 -13.49 -23.86
CA GLY A 28 -22.99 -13.16 -24.11
C GLY A 28 -22.10 -13.08 -22.86
N LEU A 29 -22.58 -13.53 -21.68
CA LEU A 29 -21.74 -13.67 -20.48
C LEU A 29 -20.95 -14.98 -20.52
N VAL A 30 -19.70 -14.96 -20.04
CA VAL A 30 -18.81 -16.13 -20.00
C VAL A 30 -19.29 -17.15 -18.98
N THR A 31 -19.66 -18.35 -19.42
CA THR A 31 -20.17 -19.44 -18.55
C THR A 31 -19.11 -20.45 -18.18
N SER A 32 -18.08 -20.64 -19.01
CA SER A 32 -16.95 -21.48 -18.64
C SER A 32 -15.70 -21.07 -19.41
N ILE A 33 -14.56 -21.12 -18.73
CA ILE A 33 -13.23 -21.00 -19.30
C ILE A 33 -12.47 -22.27 -18.94
N GLN A 34 -11.82 -22.89 -19.92
CA GLN A 34 -10.99 -24.07 -19.71
C GLN A 34 -9.66 -23.94 -20.44
N ARG A 35 -8.57 -24.31 -19.76
CA ARG A 35 -7.20 -24.38 -20.29
C ARG A 35 -6.50 -25.63 -19.77
N GLY A 36 -6.36 -26.66 -20.60
CA GLY A 36 -5.84 -27.95 -20.15
C GLY A 36 -6.69 -28.53 -19.01
N SER A 37 -6.05 -28.84 -17.87
CA SER A 37 -6.75 -29.32 -16.66
C SER A 37 -7.41 -28.22 -15.84
N TRP A 38 -7.14 -26.95 -16.14
CA TRP A 38 -7.73 -25.82 -15.43
C TRP A 38 -9.09 -25.49 -16.02
N SER A 39 -10.09 -25.39 -15.16
CA SER A 39 -11.43 -24.98 -15.57
C SER A 39 -12.09 -24.14 -14.49
N GLU A 40 -12.77 -23.10 -14.94
CA GLU A 40 -13.72 -22.34 -14.14
C GLU A 40 -15.07 -22.37 -14.86
N LYS A 41 -16.13 -22.68 -14.11
CA LYS A 41 -17.52 -22.58 -14.55
C LYS A 41 -18.23 -21.54 -13.71
N ILE A 42 -19.05 -20.73 -14.36
CA ILE A 42 -19.79 -19.64 -13.75
C ILE A 42 -21.26 -19.81 -14.14
N GLU A 43 -22.11 -19.83 -13.13
CA GLU A 43 -23.56 -19.90 -13.30
C GLU A 43 -24.17 -18.53 -13.00
N TYR A 44 -25.19 -18.17 -13.78
CA TYR A 44 -25.89 -16.89 -13.68
C TYR A 44 -27.39 -17.10 -13.45
N ASP A 45 -28.02 -16.17 -12.74
CA ASP A 45 -29.48 -16.08 -12.66
C ASP A 45 -30.10 -15.51 -13.95
N GLN A 46 -31.43 -15.41 -13.98
CA GLN A 46 -32.18 -14.85 -15.12
C GLN A 46 -31.85 -13.37 -15.38
N ASN A 47 -31.30 -12.64 -14.40
CA ASN A 47 -30.91 -11.24 -14.50
C ASN A 47 -29.42 -11.05 -14.86
N GLY A 48 -28.68 -12.15 -15.06
CA GLY A 48 -27.24 -12.12 -15.38
C GLY A 48 -26.33 -11.88 -14.16
N LYS A 49 -26.82 -12.05 -12.94
CA LYS A 49 -26.01 -12.01 -11.70
C LYS A 49 -25.39 -13.38 -11.45
N MET A 50 -24.14 -13.40 -10.98
CA MET A 50 -23.38 -14.62 -10.75
C MET A 50 -23.88 -15.35 -9.49
N VAL A 51 -24.41 -16.56 -9.62
CA VAL A 51 -24.93 -17.35 -8.49
C VAL A 51 -23.95 -18.42 -8.01
N SER A 52 -23.08 -18.91 -8.89
CA SER A 52 -22.08 -19.91 -8.54
C SER A 52 -20.78 -19.76 -9.33
N ARG A 53 -19.66 -20.08 -8.69
CA ARG A 53 -18.35 -20.30 -9.32
C ARG A 53 -17.85 -21.68 -8.92
N ILE A 54 -17.47 -22.48 -9.91
CA ILE A 54 -17.04 -23.86 -9.73
C ILE A 54 -15.67 -24.03 -10.38
N TRP A 55 -14.70 -24.53 -9.62
CA TRP A 55 -13.35 -24.82 -10.11
C TRP A 55 -13.16 -26.28 -10.50
N ALA A 56 -12.06 -26.59 -11.19
CA ALA A 56 -11.73 -27.93 -11.70
C ALA A 56 -11.72 -29.05 -10.64
N ASN A 57 -11.48 -28.72 -9.38
CA ASN A 57 -11.48 -29.68 -8.26
C ASN A 57 -12.85 -29.83 -7.58
N GLY A 58 -13.90 -29.21 -8.13
CA GLY A 58 -15.25 -29.28 -7.57
C GLY A 58 -15.50 -28.35 -6.38
N LYS A 59 -14.54 -27.51 -5.98
CA LYS A 59 -14.80 -26.43 -5.01
C LYS A 59 -15.79 -25.44 -5.60
N ILE A 60 -16.69 -24.94 -4.76
CA ILE A 60 -17.81 -24.08 -5.17
C ILE A 60 -17.84 -22.86 -4.27
N TRP A 61 -18.02 -21.68 -4.88
CA TRP A 61 -18.50 -20.49 -4.19
C TRP A 61 -19.93 -20.20 -4.65
N SER A 62 -20.81 -19.95 -3.69
CA SER A 62 -22.22 -19.68 -3.95
C SER A 62 -22.58 -18.27 -3.50
N TYR A 63 -23.32 -17.56 -4.35
CA TYR A 63 -23.74 -16.19 -4.12
C TYR A 63 -25.26 -16.14 -4.02
N THR A 64 -25.76 -15.67 -2.89
CA THR A 64 -27.20 -15.46 -2.66
C THR A 64 -27.47 -13.96 -2.60
N TYR A 65 -28.48 -13.52 -3.35
CA TYR A 65 -28.86 -12.11 -3.47
C TYR A 65 -30.20 -11.90 -2.77
N GLU A 66 -30.21 -11.06 -1.74
CA GLU A 66 -31.41 -10.68 -0.98
C GLU A 66 -31.47 -9.16 -0.92
N GLU A 67 -32.39 -8.54 -1.67
CA GLU A 67 -32.52 -7.08 -1.80
C GLU A 67 -31.18 -6.38 -2.13
N LYS A 68 -30.53 -5.81 -1.11
CA LYS A 68 -29.26 -5.07 -1.17
C LYS A 68 -28.12 -5.78 -0.45
N THR A 69 -28.28 -7.06 -0.20
CA THR A 69 -27.32 -7.92 0.48
C THR A 69 -26.85 -9.03 -0.45
N ILE A 70 -25.55 -9.28 -0.46
CA ILE A 70 -24.93 -10.43 -1.13
C ILE A 70 -24.31 -11.31 -0.06
N SER A 71 -24.83 -12.53 0.11
CA SER A 71 -24.20 -13.56 0.94
C SER A 71 -23.32 -14.47 0.06
N LEU A 72 -22.02 -14.48 0.33
CA LEU A 72 -21.04 -15.37 -0.28
C LEU A 72 -20.75 -16.54 0.66
N PHE A 73 -20.99 -17.75 0.18
CA PHE A 73 -20.67 -19.00 0.86
C PHE A 73 -19.51 -19.70 0.17
N LEU A 74 -18.52 -20.10 0.95
CA LEU A 74 -17.41 -20.92 0.47
C LEU A 74 -17.70 -22.41 0.66
N HIS A 75 -16.91 -23.25 0.00
CA HIS A 75 -17.00 -24.70 0.16
C HIS A 75 -16.81 -25.15 1.61
N SER A 76 -15.98 -24.43 2.39
CA SER A 76 -15.76 -24.64 3.83
C SER A 76 -16.93 -24.22 4.73
N GLN A 77 -18.04 -23.73 4.17
CA GLN A 77 -19.18 -23.13 4.90
C GLN A 77 -18.90 -21.76 5.54
N ARG A 78 -17.73 -21.16 5.31
CA ARG A 78 -17.49 -19.76 5.67
C ARG A 78 -18.43 -18.86 4.90
N ARG A 79 -19.03 -17.91 5.61
CA ARG A 79 -20.02 -16.97 5.07
C ARG A 79 -19.52 -15.54 5.19
N TYR A 80 -19.54 -14.81 4.08
CA TYR A 80 -19.31 -13.37 4.02
C TYR A 80 -20.61 -12.68 3.62
N ILE A 81 -20.98 -11.59 4.27
CA ILE A 81 -22.19 -10.83 3.96
C ILE A 81 -21.78 -9.43 3.54
N PHE A 82 -22.14 -9.02 2.33
CA PHE A 82 -21.87 -7.70 1.79
C PHE A 82 -23.17 -6.93 1.68
N GLU A 83 -23.29 -5.82 2.40
CA GLU A 83 -24.47 -4.95 2.37
C GLU A 83 -24.18 -3.73 1.50
N TYR A 84 -25.13 -3.37 0.66
CA TYR A 84 -25.04 -2.26 -0.28
C TYR A 84 -26.13 -1.23 -0.03
N ASP A 85 -25.89 0.00 -0.48
CA ASP A 85 -26.92 1.03 -0.49
C ASP A 85 -27.83 0.96 -1.73
N HIS A 86 -28.77 1.90 -1.81
CA HIS A 86 -29.69 2.00 -2.95
C HIS A 86 -28.97 2.27 -4.28
N SER A 87 -27.76 2.83 -4.25
CA SER A 87 -26.91 3.14 -5.39
C SER A 87 -25.88 2.04 -5.70
N ASP A 88 -25.99 0.87 -5.05
CA ASP A 88 -25.11 -0.29 -5.17
C ASP A 88 -23.65 -0.04 -4.73
N TYR A 89 -23.44 0.90 -3.81
CA TYR A 89 -22.16 1.09 -3.13
C TYR A 89 -22.11 0.32 -1.80
N LEU A 90 -20.94 -0.24 -1.49
CA LEU A 90 -20.73 -1.06 -0.30
C LEU A 90 -20.90 -0.22 0.98
N ALA A 91 -21.79 -0.69 1.86
CA ALA A 91 -22.11 -0.06 3.15
C ALA A 91 -21.46 -0.80 4.32
N SER A 92 -21.45 -2.13 4.26
CA SER A 92 -20.85 -2.94 5.32
C SER A 92 -20.41 -4.31 4.81
N VAL A 93 -19.49 -4.92 5.55
CA VAL A 93 -19.10 -6.32 5.35
C VAL A 93 -19.12 -7.04 6.68
N THR A 94 -19.91 -8.11 6.77
CA THR A 94 -19.88 -9.02 7.92
C THR A 94 -19.02 -10.22 7.58
N MET A 95 -17.99 -10.44 8.41
CA MET A 95 -17.01 -11.51 8.29
C MET A 95 -17.59 -12.86 8.79
N PRO A 96 -16.95 -14.00 8.49
CA PRO A 96 -17.42 -15.32 8.92
C PRO A 96 -17.55 -15.50 10.44
N ASN A 97 -16.79 -14.75 11.25
CA ASN A 97 -16.95 -14.69 12.70
C ASN A 97 -18.12 -13.81 13.17
N MET A 98 -19.01 -13.37 12.27
CA MET A 98 -20.16 -12.49 12.51
C MET A 98 -19.80 -11.06 12.94
N VAL A 99 -18.56 -10.64 12.74
CA VAL A 99 -18.11 -9.28 13.05
C VAL A 99 -18.31 -8.36 11.83
N ARG A 100 -18.86 -7.17 12.07
CA ARG A 100 -19.26 -6.22 11.02
C ARG A 100 -18.27 -5.06 10.88
N HIS A 101 -17.84 -4.82 9.65
CA HIS A 101 -17.04 -3.68 9.19
C HIS A 101 -17.96 -2.67 8.49
N SER A 102 -17.81 -1.37 8.77
CA SER A 102 -18.70 -0.34 8.21
C SER A 102 -17.94 0.63 7.31
N LEU A 103 -18.58 1.03 6.20
CA LEU A 103 -18.02 1.89 5.16
C LEU A 103 -19.05 2.95 4.76
N GLN A 104 -18.60 4.19 4.64
CA GLN A 104 -19.48 5.28 4.24
C GLN A 104 -18.72 6.37 3.48
N THR A 105 -19.43 7.08 2.62
CA THR A 105 -18.93 8.26 1.91
C THR A 105 -19.84 9.44 2.20
N MET A 106 -19.26 10.57 2.57
CA MET A 106 -19.98 11.83 2.68
C MET A 106 -19.40 12.89 1.76
N LEU A 107 -20.26 13.76 1.25
CA LEU A 107 -19.85 14.97 0.55
C LEU A 107 -19.58 16.06 1.60
N SER A 108 -18.31 16.44 1.72
CA SER A 108 -17.86 17.54 2.57
C SER A 108 -17.70 18.82 1.74
N VAL A 109 -17.12 19.86 2.32
CA VAL A 109 -16.88 21.15 1.66
C VAL A 109 -15.69 21.05 0.71
N GLY A 110 -15.97 20.73 -0.56
CA GLY A 110 -14.97 20.69 -1.64
C GLY A 110 -14.37 19.30 -1.94
N TYR A 111 -14.69 18.28 -1.13
CA TYR A 111 -14.17 16.92 -1.28
C TYR A 111 -15.18 15.85 -0.82
N TYR A 112 -14.93 14.61 -1.22
CA TYR A 112 -15.63 13.41 -0.75
C TYR A 112 -14.80 12.75 0.34
N ARG A 113 -15.38 12.62 1.53
CA ARG A 113 -14.75 11.93 2.67
C ARG A 113 -15.23 10.49 2.72
N ASN A 114 -14.31 9.55 2.55
CA ASN A 114 -14.55 8.12 2.71
C ASN A 114 -14.11 7.68 4.09
N ILE A 115 -14.98 6.98 4.83
CA ILE A 115 -14.73 6.54 6.19
C ILE A 115 -14.91 5.03 6.26
N TYR A 116 -13.88 4.34 6.76
CA TYR A 116 -13.93 2.96 7.21
C TYR A 116 -13.88 2.95 8.74
N THR A 117 -14.86 2.29 9.36
CA THR A 117 -14.91 2.10 10.81
C THR A 117 -14.67 0.63 11.13
N PRO A 118 -13.59 0.30 11.87
CA PRO A 118 -13.31 -1.07 12.28
C PRO A 118 -14.33 -1.54 13.34
N PRO A 119 -14.48 -2.86 13.54
CA PRO A 119 -15.56 -3.40 14.36
C PRO A 119 -15.46 -3.10 15.86
N ASP A 120 -14.25 -2.88 16.35
CA ASP A 120 -13.96 -2.47 17.72
C ASP A 120 -14.02 -0.96 17.93
N ASN A 121 -14.24 -0.20 16.85
CA ASN A 121 -14.20 1.26 16.82
C ASN A 121 -12.88 1.85 17.39
N SER A 122 -11.75 1.13 17.26
CA SER A 122 -10.45 1.60 17.78
C SER A 122 -9.96 2.89 17.13
N GLY A 123 -10.39 3.15 15.89
CA GLY A 123 -10.04 4.34 15.13
C GLY A 123 -10.49 4.19 13.69
N SER A 124 -11.26 5.14 13.18
CA SER A 124 -11.67 5.10 11.77
C SER A 124 -10.50 5.47 10.84
N PHE A 125 -10.46 4.81 9.69
CA PHE A 125 -9.57 5.15 8.58
C PHE A 125 -10.33 6.02 7.59
N ILE A 126 -9.75 7.16 7.23
CA ILE A 126 -10.39 8.19 6.43
C ILE A 126 -9.52 8.52 5.22
N GLN A 127 -10.16 8.63 4.06
CA GLN A 127 -9.53 9.15 2.84
C GLN A 127 -10.40 10.20 2.18
N ASP A 128 -9.85 11.38 1.97
CA ASP A 128 -10.53 12.49 1.32
C ASP A 128 -10.10 12.58 -0.15
N TYR A 129 -11.09 12.65 -1.04
CA TYR A 129 -10.88 12.73 -2.48
C TYR A 129 -11.49 13.99 -3.06
N SER A 130 -10.80 14.64 -3.99
CA SER A 130 -11.35 15.73 -4.78
C SER A 130 -12.49 15.24 -5.70
N GLY A 131 -13.27 16.18 -6.26
CA GLY A 131 -14.37 15.84 -7.18
C GLY A 131 -13.93 15.09 -8.45
N ASP A 132 -12.67 15.28 -8.87
CA ASP A 132 -12.04 14.57 -9.99
C ASP A 132 -11.28 13.29 -9.58
N GLY A 133 -11.28 12.94 -8.29
CA GLY A 133 -10.79 11.65 -7.80
C GLY A 133 -9.33 11.60 -7.36
N ARG A 134 -8.69 12.75 -7.09
CA ARG A 134 -7.35 12.81 -6.52
C ARG A 134 -7.41 12.69 -5.01
N LEU A 135 -6.51 11.91 -4.41
CA LEU A 135 -6.40 11.79 -2.96
C LEU A 135 -5.86 13.12 -2.39
N LEU A 136 -6.56 13.71 -1.43
CA LEU A 136 -6.20 14.96 -0.75
C LEU A 136 -5.63 14.70 0.65
N GLN A 137 -6.19 13.72 1.36
CA GLN A 137 -5.78 13.38 2.71
C GLN A 137 -5.99 11.90 3.00
N THR A 138 -5.08 11.30 3.77
CA THR A 138 -5.26 10.02 4.46
C THR A 138 -5.14 10.27 5.96
N LEU A 139 -6.08 9.76 6.75
CA LEU A 139 -6.14 10.00 8.19
C LEU A 139 -6.50 8.71 8.93
N HIS A 140 -5.77 8.41 10.00
CA HIS A 140 -6.09 7.35 10.95
C HIS A 140 -6.43 7.98 12.29
N LEU A 141 -7.68 7.84 12.72
CA LEU A 141 -8.14 8.50 13.95
C LEU A 141 -7.66 7.82 15.24
N GLY A 142 -7.21 6.56 15.17
CA GLY A 142 -6.79 5.81 16.35
C GLY A 142 -5.57 6.43 17.02
N THR A 143 -4.51 6.67 16.24
CA THR A 143 -3.31 7.36 16.74
C THR A 143 -3.10 8.76 16.16
N GLY A 144 -4.02 9.25 15.32
CA GLY A 144 -3.95 10.59 14.71
C GLY A 144 -2.94 10.70 13.54
N ARG A 145 -2.53 9.59 12.93
CA ARG A 145 -1.64 9.59 11.76
C ARG A 145 -2.31 10.27 10.58
N ARG A 146 -1.59 11.14 9.87
CA ARG A 146 -2.15 11.90 8.75
C ARG A 146 -1.13 12.17 7.65
N VAL A 147 -1.60 12.11 6.41
CA VAL A 147 -0.83 12.46 5.20
C VAL A 147 -1.68 13.38 4.34
N PHE A 148 -1.13 14.54 3.98
CA PHE A 148 -1.76 15.49 3.07
C PHE A 148 -1.09 15.45 1.69
N TYR A 149 -1.89 15.60 0.64
CA TYR A 149 -1.45 15.62 -0.75
C TYR A 149 -1.94 16.91 -1.41
N LYS A 150 -0.99 17.77 -1.80
CA LYS A 150 -1.29 19.04 -2.48
C LYS A 150 -0.99 18.93 -3.97
N TYR A 151 -1.71 19.72 -4.75
CA TYR A 151 -1.61 19.71 -6.20
C TYR A 151 -1.44 21.13 -6.76
N THR A 152 -0.75 21.23 -7.89
CA THR A 152 -0.68 22.46 -8.67
C THR A 152 -2.02 22.79 -9.35
N LYS A 153 -2.14 24.01 -9.88
CA LYS A 153 -3.28 24.43 -10.71
C LYS A 153 -3.48 23.53 -11.95
N GLN A 154 -2.41 22.92 -12.46
CA GLN A 154 -2.43 21.94 -13.55
C GLN A 154 -2.64 20.50 -13.07
N THR A 155 -3.19 20.33 -11.87
CA THR A 155 -3.58 19.04 -11.26
C THR A 155 -2.45 18.03 -11.09
N ARG A 156 -1.20 18.49 -10.96
CA ARG A 156 -0.03 17.63 -10.69
C ARG A 156 0.31 17.63 -9.21
N LEU A 157 0.77 16.50 -8.67
CA LEU A 157 1.17 16.39 -7.26
C LEU A 157 2.33 17.34 -6.98
N SER A 158 2.16 18.30 -6.08
CA SER A 158 3.17 19.33 -5.79
C SER A 158 3.87 19.09 -4.46
N GLU A 159 3.15 18.59 -3.47
CA GLU A 159 3.67 18.43 -2.11
C GLU A 159 2.95 17.31 -1.37
N ILE A 160 3.69 16.61 -0.49
CA ILE A 160 3.14 15.67 0.49
C ILE A 160 3.66 16.08 1.87
N LEU A 161 2.77 16.13 2.85
CA LEU A 161 3.09 16.48 4.23
C LEU A 161 2.62 15.38 5.17
N TYR A 162 3.49 14.93 6.06
CA TYR A 162 3.12 13.99 7.12
C TYR A 162 4.12 14.08 8.28
N ASP A 163 3.61 14.08 9.51
CA ASP A 163 4.42 14.29 10.72
C ASP A 163 5.29 15.57 10.59
N THR A 164 6.61 15.40 10.61
CA THR A 164 7.64 16.43 10.40
C THR A 164 8.24 16.38 8.99
N THR A 165 7.76 15.48 8.14
CA THR A 165 8.28 15.24 6.79
C THR A 165 7.53 16.08 5.77
N GLN A 166 8.31 16.75 4.93
CA GLN A 166 7.83 17.49 3.77
C GLN A 166 8.47 16.90 2.51
N VAL A 167 7.64 16.58 1.51
CA VAL A 167 8.10 16.14 0.19
C VAL A 167 7.61 17.10 -0.86
N THR A 168 8.52 17.73 -1.59
CA THR A 168 8.18 18.69 -2.66
C THR A 168 8.53 18.14 -4.04
N PHE A 169 7.62 18.34 -4.98
CA PHE A 169 7.71 17.91 -6.37
C PHE A 169 7.80 19.14 -7.27
N THR A 170 8.96 19.33 -7.91
CA THR A 170 9.15 20.45 -8.85
C THR A 170 9.09 19.95 -10.27
N TYR A 171 8.41 20.71 -11.13
CA TYR A 171 8.25 20.42 -12.55
C TYR A 171 9.00 21.47 -13.38
N GLU A 172 9.46 21.06 -14.55
CA GLU A 172 10.00 22.01 -15.53
C GLU A 172 8.87 22.82 -16.17
N GLU A 173 8.98 24.15 -16.18
CA GLU A 173 7.89 25.05 -16.62
C GLU A 173 7.51 24.87 -18.09
N SER A 174 8.49 24.62 -18.97
CA SER A 174 8.26 24.52 -20.41
C SER A 174 7.71 23.16 -20.84
N SER A 175 8.25 22.07 -20.31
CA SER A 175 7.91 20.69 -20.71
C SER A 175 6.88 20.04 -19.80
N GLY A 176 6.75 20.53 -18.56
CA GLY A 176 5.87 19.97 -17.54
C GLY A 176 6.33 18.63 -16.95
N VAL A 177 7.55 18.19 -17.25
CA VAL A 177 8.08 16.94 -16.72
C VAL A 177 8.62 17.11 -15.30
N ILE A 178 8.69 16.02 -14.53
CA ILE A 178 9.20 16.06 -13.16
C ILE A 178 10.71 16.34 -13.15
N LYS A 179 11.13 17.36 -12.40
CA LYS A 179 12.53 17.81 -12.34
C LYS A 179 13.22 17.36 -11.06
N THR A 180 12.59 17.62 -9.91
CA THR A 180 13.11 17.18 -8.61
C THR A 180 12.01 16.68 -7.70
N ILE A 181 12.36 15.66 -6.91
CA ILE A 181 11.61 15.22 -5.74
C ILE A 181 12.54 15.46 -4.55
N HIS A 182 12.08 16.26 -3.59
CA HIS A 182 12.91 16.71 -2.48
C HIS A 182 12.19 16.45 -1.17
N LEU A 183 12.70 15.50 -0.39
CA LEU A 183 12.21 15.15 0.93
C LEU A 183 13.08 15.81 2.00
N ILE A 184 12.44 16.41 2.99
CA ILE A 184 13.05 17.00 4.19
C ILE A 184 12.37 16.37 5.41
N HIS A 185 13.16 15.85 6.35
CA HIS A 185 12.69 15.27 7.61
C HIS A 185 13.76 15.45 8.69
N GLU A 186 13.52 16.28 9.70
CA GLU A 186 14.40 16.47 10.87
C GLU A 186 15.91 16.63 10.52
N GLY A 187 16.21 17.50 9.54
CA GLY A 187 17.58 17.76 9.06
C GLY A 187 18.11 16.74 8.04
N PHE A 188 17.49 15.56 7.93
CA PHE A 188 17.72 14.65 6.81
C PHE A 188 17.03 15.17 5.55
N VAL A 189 17.78 15.22 4.46
CA VAL A 189 17.31 15.64 3.16
C VAL A 189 17.65 14.56 2.15
N CYS A 190 16.66 14.13 1.37
CA CYS A 190 16.85 13.24 0.23
C CYS A 190 16.31 13.91 -1.03
N THR A 191 17.18 14.13 -2.03
CA THR A 191 16.80 14.74 -3.29
C THR A 191 17.01 13.77 -4.44
N ILE A 192 15.95 13.51 -5.21
CA ILE A 192 16.01 12.82 -6.49
C ILE A 192 15.86 13.87 -7.59
N ARG A 193 16.83 13.96 -8.49
CA ARG A 193 16.79 14.87 -9.64
C ARG A 193 16.78 14.08 -10.94
N TYR A 194 15.84 14.42 -11.82
CA TYR A 194 15.74 13.86 -13.15
C TYR A 194 16.24 14.87 -14.19
N ARG A 195 16.89 14.37 -15.24
CA ARG A 195 17.05 15.08 -16.52
C ARG A 195 16.38 14.24 -17.58
N GLN A 196 15.43 14.85 -18.28
CA GLN A 196 14.62 14.14 -19.26
C GLN A 196 14.83 14.73 -20.66
N THR A 197 14.65 13.88 -21.68
CA THR A 197 14.56 14.27 -23.08
C THR A 197 13.20 13.83 -23.58
N GLY A 198 12.28 14.79 -23.72
CA GLY A 198 10.85 14.47 -23.82
C GLY A 198 10.37 13.72 -22.56
N PRO A 199 9.65 12.59 -22.69
CA PRO A 199 9.20 11.81 -21.54
C PRO A 199 10.28 10.86 -20.95
N LEU A 200 11.41 10.69 -21.62
CA LEU A 200 12.43 9.69 -21.26
C LEU A 200 13.43 10.24 -20.25
N ILE A 201 13.75 9.45 -19.20
CA ILE A 201 14.73 9.81 -18.18
C ILE A 201 16.13 9.49 -18.70
N GLY A 202 16.92 10.52 -19.04
CA GLY A 202 18.32 10.38 -19.45
C GLY A 202 19.31 10.38 -18.27
N ARG A 203 18.93 10.99 -17.14
CA ARG A 203 19.74 10.95 -15.91
C ARG A 203 18.87 10.99 -14.66
N GLN A 204 19.26 10.21 -13.66
CA GLN A 204 18.70 10.22 -12.31
C GLN A 204 19.82 10.43 -11.30
N ILE A 205 19.63 11.34 -10.35
CA ILE A 205 20.65 11.67 -9.33
C ILE A 205 20.00 11.64 -7.96
N PHE A 206 20.59 10.88 -7.03
CA PHE A 206 20.26 10.86 -5.62
C PHE A 206 21.30 11.69 -4.85
N ARG A 207 20.81 12.62 -4.02
CA ARG A 207 21.63 13.41 -3.10
C ARG A 207 21.09 13.34 -1.68
N PHE A 208 21.99 13.27 -0.71
CA PHE A 208 21.67 13.25 0.72
C PHE A 208 22.39 14.38 1.45
N SER A 209 21.76 14.95 2.50
CA SER A 209 22.41 15.95 3.36
C SER A 209 23.25 15.35 4.49
N GLU A 210 22.95 14.12 4.91
CA GLU A 210 23.61 13.47 6.04
C GLU A 210 25.05 13.08 5.65
N GLU A 211 26.05 13.57 6.38
CA GLU A 211 27.48 13.35 6.08
C GLU A 211 27.86 11.86 5.99
N GLY A 212 27.09 10.99 6.66
CA GLY A 212 27.29 9.56 6.63
C GLY A 212 26.73 8.83 5.41
N LEU A 213 26.03 9.49 4.48
CA LEU A 213 25.39 8.88 3.31
C LEU A 213 26.06 9.30 2.00
N VAL A 214 26.16 8.37 1.04
CA VAL A 214 26.78 8.61 -0.26
C VAL A 214 25.75 8.96 -1.33
N ASN A 215 26.18 9.80 -2.27
CA ASN A 215 25.38 10.20 -3.43
C ASN A 215 25.47 9.15 -4.55
N ALA A 216 24.47 9.13 -5.43
CA ALA A 216 24.45 8.26 -6.60
C ALA A 216 23.93 8.96 -7.85
N ARG A 217 24.45 8.57 -9.01
CA ARG A 217 24.06 9.06 -10.34
C ARG A 217 23.91 7.88 -11.29
N PHE A 218 22.82 7.87 -12.05
CA PHE A 218 22.53 6.90 -13.09
C PHE A 218 22.29 7.64 -14.41
N ASP A 219 23.06 7.31 -15.43
CA ASP A 219 22.92 7.83 -16.80
C ASP A 219 22.32 6.75 -17.71
N TYR A 220 21.34 7.13 -18.52
CA TYR A 220 20.62 6.23 -19.43
C TYR A 220 20.74 6.71 -20.87
N SER A 221 21.07 5.79 -21.78
CA SER A 221 21.02 6.02 -23.23
C SER A 221 19.86 5.27 -23.86
N TYR A 222 19.36 5.77 -24.99
CA TYR A 222 18.18 5.22 -25.65
C TYR A 222 18.35 5.00 -27.14
N ASN A 223 17.58 4.04 -27.68
CA ASN A 223 17.29 3.88 -29.09
C ASN A 223 15.78 3.60 -29.26
N ASN A 224 15.04 4.50 -29.91
CA ASN A 224 13.58 4.38 -30.12
C ASN A 224 12.83 4.00 -28.83
N PHE A 225 13.03 4.77 -27.75
CA PHE A 225 12.44 4.56 -26.41
C PHE A 225 12.93 3.33 -25.62
N ARG A 226 13.78 2.48 -26.22
CA ARG A 226 14.44 1.38 -25.51
C ARG A 226 15.70 1.88 -24.82
N VAL A 227 15.88 1.55 -23.54
CA VAL A 227 17.12 1.82 -22.81
C VAL A 227 18.21 0.93 -23.41
N THR A 228 19.29 1.50 -23.94
CA THR A 228 20.41 0.74 -24.54
C THR A 228 21.61 0.62 -23.60
N SER A 229 21.77 1.55 -22.68
CA SER A 229 22.79 1.46 -21.63
C SER A 229 22.36 2.15 -20.35
N MET A 230 22.89 1.67 -19.23
CA MET A 230 22.81 2.30 -17.92
C MET A 230 24.20 2.34 -17.32
N GLN A 231 24.64 3.52 -16.90
CA GLN A 231 25.91 3.70 -16.19
C GLN A 231 25.63 4.25 -14.79
N ALA A 232 26.08 3.52 -13.78
CA ALA A 232 25.98 3.91 -12.39
C ALA A 232 27.29 4.56 -11.91
N MET A 233 27.15 5.56 -11.04
CA MET A 233 28.25 6.20 -10.31
C MET A 233 27.78 6.42 -8.88
N ILE A 234 28.37 5.72 -7.92
CA ILE A 234 27.97 5.74 -6.51
C ILE A 234 29.19 6.11 -5.68
N ASN A 235 29.05 7.08 -4.77
CA ASN A 235 30.17 7.63 -4.01
C ASN A 235 31.33 8.12 -4.91
N GLU A 236 31.01 8.76 -6.04
CA GLU A 236 31.97 9.18 -7.09
C GLU A 236 32.78 8.02 -7.73
N ILE A 237 32.45 6.77 -7.44
CA ILE A 237 33.05 5.58 -8.06
C ILE A 237 32.18 5.18 -9.26
N PRO A 238 32.69 5.29 -10.51
CA PRO A 238 31.98 4.81 -11.68
C PRO A 238 32.00 3.27 -11.71
N LEU A 239 30.82 2.68 -11.89
CA LEU A 239 30.67 1.23 -12.10
C LEU A 239 30.70 0.90 -13.61
N PRO A 240 30.91 -0.39 -13.97
CA PRO A 240 30.79 -0.85 -15.35
C PRO A 240 29.45 -0.46 -15.99
N ILE A 241 29.46 -0.23 -17.30
CA ILE A 241 28.25 0.11 -18.06
C ILE A 241 27.46 -1.16 -18.36
N ASP A 242 26.20 -1.20 -17.95
CA ASP A 242 25.27 -2.25 -18.36
C ASP A 242 24.70 -1.94 -19.74
N LEU A 243 24.91 -2.85 -20.68
CA LEU A 243 24.36 -2.75 -22.04
C LEU A 243 23.09 -3.59 -22.16
N TYR A 244 22.10 -3.05 -22.88
CA TYR A 244 20.83 -3.70 -23.12
C TYR A 244 20.60 -3.85 -24.62
N ARG A 245 20.25 -5.07 -25.05
CA ARG A 245 19.89 -5.37 -26.44
C ARG A 245 18.54 -6.04 -26.50
N TYR A 246 17.80 -5.77 -27.57
CA TYR A 246 16.45 -6.24 -27.75
C TYR A 246 16.23 -6.73 -29.17
N VAL A 247 15.36 -7.72 -29.31
CA VAL A 247 14.83 -8.15 -30.60
C VAL A 247 13.96 -7.03 -31.17
N ASP A 248 14.30 -6.50 -32.35
CA ASP A 248 13.56 -5.37 -32.96
C ASP A 248 12.08 -5.67 -33.21
N VAL A 249 11.73 -6.92 -33.55
CA VAL A 249 10.34 -7.31 -33.89
C VAL A 249 9.49 -7.57 -32.65
N SER A 250 10.03 -8.22 -31.61
CA SER A 250 9.25 -8.68 -30.44
C SER A 250 9.44 -7.84 -29.19
N GLY A 251 10.48 -6.99 -29.16
CA GLY A 251 10.85 -6.18 -28.00
C GLY A 251 11.50 -6.97 -26.86
N ARG A 252 11.67 -8.28 -27.03
CA ARG A 252 12.31 -9.18 -26.05
C ARG A 252 13.73 -8.74 -25.76
N THR A 253 14.13 -8.77 -24.50
CA THR A 253 15.51 -8.60 -24.08
C THR A 253 16.35 -9.78 -24.56
N GLU A 254 17.39 -9.51 -25.35
CA GLU A 254 18.41 -10.49 -25.77
C GLU A 254 19.67 -10.40 -24.91
N GLN A 255 19.93 -9.22 -24.33
CA GLN A 255 21.07 -9.00 -23.45
C GLN A 255 20.73 -7.94 -22.41
N PHE A 256 21.17 -8.16 -21.17
CA PHE A 256 21.20 -7.14 -20.11
C PHE A 256 22.52 -7.27 -19.34
N GLY A 257 23.32 -6.20 -19.31
CA GLY A 257 24.69 -6.24 -18.79
C GLY A 257 25.52 -7.31 -19.51
N LYS A 258 26.12 -8.21 -18.73
CA LYS A 258 26.90 -9.36 -19.21
C LYS A 258 26.07 -10.60 -19.57
N PHE A 259 24.77 -10.58 -19.28
CA PHE A 259 23.90 -11.75 -19.44
C PHE A 259 23.23 -11.76 -20.80
N SER A 260 23.39 -12.86 -21.54
CA SER A 260 22.66 -13.11 -22.78
C SER A 260 21.42 -13.93 -22.48
N VAL A 261 20.32 -13.60 -23.15
CA VAL A 261 19.01 -14.23 -22.98
C VAL A 261 18.63 -14.95 -24.27
N ILE A 262 18.40 -16.24 -24.16
CA ILE A 262 17.95 -17.10 -25.26
C ILE A 262 16.55 -17.61 -24.91
N ASN A 263 15.59 -17.36 -25.81
CA ASN A 263 14.22 -17.81 -25.65
C ASN A 263 13.96 -18.96 -26.63
N TYR A 264 13.61 -20.13 -26.11
CA TYR A 264 13.10 -21.24 -26.90
C TYR A 264 11.66 -21.45 -26.50
N ASP A 265 10.71 -21.15 -27.39
CA ASP A 265 9.30 -21.29 -27.04
C ASP A 265 8.98 -20.39 -25.81
N LEU A 266 8.42 -20.92 -24.72
CA LEU A 266 8.30 -20.22 -23.43
C LEU A 266 9.55 -20.30 -22.55
N ASN A 267 10.44 -21.25 -22.83
CA ASN A 267 11.60 -21.53 -22.01
C ASN A 267 12.65 -20.43 -22.17
N GLN A 268 13.32 -20.12 -21.07
CA GLN A 268 14.22 -19.00 -20.96
C GLN A 268 15.57 -19.50 -20.46
N VAL A 269 16.63 -19.13 -21.17
CA VAL A 269 18.00 -19.44 -20.79
C VAL A 269 18.77 -18.13 -20.68
N ILE A 270 19.22 -17.81 -19.48
CA ILE A 270 20.10 -16.68 -19.21
C ILE A 270 21.51 -17.24 -19.05
N THR A 271 22.47 -16.76 -19.82
CA THR A 271 23.81 -17.36 -19.87
C THR A 271 24.91 -16.31 -19.90
N THR A 272 26.03 -16.65 -19.27
CA THR A 272 27.33 -15.99 -19.44
C THR A 272 28.35 -17.03 -19.92
N SER A 273 29.65 -16.69 -19.90
CA SER A 273 30.73 -17.67 -20.12
C SER A 273 30.87 -18.69 -18.99
N MET A 274 30.42 -18.34 -17.78
CA MET A 274 30.63 -19.13 -16.56
C MET A 274 29.35 -19.83 -16.07
N MET A 275 28.19 -19.20 -16.25
CA MET A 275 26.92 -19.73 -15.76
C MET A 275 25.85 -19.83 -16.85
N LYS A 276 24.87 -20.69 -16.59
CA LYS A 276 23.66 -20.84 -17.38
C LYS A 276 22.47 -21.12 -16.46
N HIS A 277 21.56 -20.16 -16.38
CA HIS A 277 20.31 -20.24 -15.64
C HIS A 277 19.15 -20.53 -16.61
N THR A 278 18.56 -21.71 -16.48
CA THR A 278 17.50 -22.20 -17.37
C THR A 278 16.18 -22.31 -16.61
N LYS A 279 15.12 -21.72 -17.15
CA LYS A 279 13.74 -21.90 -16.68
C LYS A 279 12.89 -22.56 -17.74
N ILE A 280 12.22 -23.63 -17.34
CA ILE A 280 11.34 -24.42 -18.18
C ILE A 280 9.91 -24.25 -17.70
N PHE A 281 9.02 -23.98 -18.65
CA PHE A 281 7.61 -23.72 -18.38
C PHE A 281 6.74 -24.87 -18.90
N SER A 282 5.63 -25.12 -18.21
CA SER A 282 4.59 -26.02 -18.69
C SER A 282 3.88 -25.47 -19.92
N ALA A 283 3.11 -26.31 -20.60
CA ALA A 283 2.21 -25.90 -21.67
C ALA A 283 1.17 -24.84 -21.24
N SER A 284 0.97 -24.66 -19.92
CA SER A 284 0.10 -23.64 -19.32
C SER A 284 0.85 -22.35 -18.91
N GLY A 285 2.18 -22.32 -19.01
CA GLY A 285 2.99 -21.14 -18.65
C GLY A 285 3.43 -21.05 -17.20
N GLN A 286 3.35 -22.14 -16.44
CA GLN A 286 3.88 -22.21 -15.07
C GLN A 286 5.31 -22.74 -15.09
N VAL A 287 6.18 -22.24 -14.22
CA VAL A 287 7.55 -22.77 -14.06
C VAL A 287 7.48 -24.18 -13.51
N ILE A 288 7.98 -25.17 -14.24
CA ILE A 288 8.03 -26.57 -13.78
C ILE A 288 9.44 -27.01 -13.42
N GLU A 289 10.44 -26.32 -13.92
CA GLU A 289 11.83 -26.66 -13.66
C GLU A 289 12.74 -25.42 -13.78
N VAL A 290 13.70 -25.33 -12.86
CA VAL A 290 14.77 -24.34 -12.86
C VAL A 290 16.10 -25.05 -12.69
N GLN A 291 17.03 -24.81 -13.61
CA GLN A 291 18.38 -25.35 -13.54
C GLN A 291 19.38 -24.19 -13.48
N TYR A 292 20.32 -24.25 -12.54
CA TYR A 292 21.42 -23.32 -12.46
C TYR A 292 22.73 -24.09 -12.65
N GLU A 293 23.35 -23.90 -13.81
CA GLU A 293 24.64 -24.48 -14.14
C GLU A 293 25.75 -23.44 -13.90
N ILE A 294 26.82 -23.84 -13.21
CA ILE A 294 28.04 -23.04 -13.00
C ILE A 294 29.22 -23.91 -13.43
N LEU A 295 30.08 -23.40 -14.31
CA LEU A 295 31.21 -24.14 -14.90
C LEU A 295 30.78 -25.49 -15.50
N LYS A 296 29.60 -25.52 -16.15
CA LYS A 296 28.97 -26.70 -16.76
C LYS A 296 28.51 -27.80 -15.78
N ALA A 297 28.54 -27.54 -14.46
CA ALA A 297 27.99 -28.42 -13.45
C ALA A 297 26.64 -27.85 -12.95
N ILE A 298 25.62 -28.69 -12.77
CA ILE A 298 24.33 -28.25 -12.22
C ILE A 298 24.47 -28.03 -10.73
N ALA A 299 24.71 -26.79 -10.32
CA ALA A 299 24.89 -26.38 -8.93
C ALA A 299 23.55 -26.23 -8.18
N TYR A 300 22.47 -25.94 -8.90
CA TYR A 300 21.12 -25.88 -8.33
C TYR A 300 20.10 -26.44 -9.30
N TRP A 301 19.13 -27.18 -8.75
CA TRP A 301 18.04 -27.74 -9.51
C TRP A 301 16.75 -27.71 -8.70
N MET A 302 15.68 -27.20 -9.31
CA MET A 302 14.34 -27.16 -8.71
C MET A 302 13.33 -27.71 -9.72
N THR A 303 12.42 -28.56 -9.24
CA THR A 303 11.28 -29.08 -10.01
C THR A 303 9.99 -28.83 -9.26
N ILE A 304 8.92 -28.49 -9.97
CA ILE A 304 7.64 -28.08 -9.38
C ILE A 304 6.51 -28.85 -10.04
N GLN A 305 5.60 -29.36 -9.22
CA GLN A 305 4.34 -29.96 -9.65
C GLN A 305 3.17 -29.17 -9.10
N TYR A 306 2.13 -29.03 -9.92
CA TYR A 306 0.93 -28.28 -9.60
C TYR A 306 -0.31 -29.17 -9.62
N ASP A 307 -1.33 -28.79 -8.85
CA ASP A 307 -2.66 -29.35 -8.97
C ASP A 307 -3.45 -28.74 -10.14
N ASN A 308 -4.69 -29.23 -10.32
CA ASN A 308 -5.61 -28.75 -11.35
C ASN A 308 -6.16 -27.33 -11.09
N MET A 309 -5.77 -26.66 -10.00
CA MET A 309 -6.01 -25.23 -9.75
C MET A 309 -4.76 -24.37 -9.94
N GLY A 310 -3.62 -24.98 -10.28
CA GLY A 310 -2.34 -24.28 -10.40
C GLY A 310 -1.63 -24.01 -9.07
N ARG A 311 -2.04 -24.66 -7.97
CA ARG A 311 -1.36 -24.60 -6.67
C ARG A 311 -0.24 -25.62 -6.61
N MET A 312 0.89 -25.25 -6.02
CA MET A 312 2.05 -26.12 -5.90
C MET A 312 1.74 -27.30 -4.97
N ILE A 313 1.90 -28.54 -5.41
CA ILE A 313 1.70 -29.73 -4.55
C ILE A 313 3.01 -30.43 -4.21
N MET A 314 4.05 -30.24 -5.04
CA MET A 314 5.36 -30.82 -4.81
C MET A 314 6.45 -29.89 -5.33
N CYS A 315 7.55 -29.77 -4.60
CA CYS A 315 8.76 -29.07 -5.02
C CYS A 315 9.97 -29.93 -4.67
N GLY A 316 10.77 -30.32 -5.67
CA GLY A 316 12.03 -31.02 -5.46
C GLY A 316 13.19 -30.05 -5.65
N ILE A 317 14.03 -29.86 -4.62
CA ILE A 317 15.17 -28.94 -4.64
C ILE A 317 16.47 -29.71 -4.39
N ARG A 318 17.50 -29.44 -5.18
CA ARG A 318 18.88 -29.90 -4.98
C ARG A 318 19.82 -28.70 -5.00
N ILE A 319 20.58 -28.51 -3.94
CA ILE A 319 21.58 -27.44 -3.78
C ILE A 319 22.95 -28.11 -3.66
N GLY A 320 23.82 -27.87 -4.64
CA GLY A 320 25.10 -28.56 -4.80
C GLY A 320 25.07 -29.67 -5.86
N VAL A 321 26.25 -29.94 -6.44
CA VAL A 321 26.41 -30.89 -7.56
C VAL A 321 26.13 -32.33 -7.12
N ASP A 322 26.64 -32.71 -5.94
CA ASP A 322 26.56 -34.08 -5.40
C ASP A 322 25.54 -34.22 -4.26
N ALA A 323 24.69 -33.20 -4.07
CA ALA A 323 23.69 -33.21 -3.00
C ALA A 323 22.47 -34.06 -3.35
N ASN A 324 21.78 -34.53 -2.30
CA ASN A 324 20.53 -35.25 -2.45
C ASN A 324 19.39 -34.30 -2.82
N LEU A 325 18.39 -34.81 -3.54
CA LEU A 325 17.15 -34.10 -3.81
C LEU A 325 16.26 -34.09 -2.56
N THR A 326 15.96 -32.90 -2.04
CA THR A 326 14.98 -32.70 -0.97
C THR A 326 13.61 -32.45 -1.58
N ARG A 327 12.62 -33.26 -1.20
CA ARG A 327 11.25 -33.15 -1.70
C ARG A 327 10.34 -32.50 -0.66
N TYR A 328 9.71 -31.41 -1.02
CA TYR A 328 8.66 -30.75 -0.26
C TYR A 328 7.30 -31.11 -0.87
N SER A 329 6.37 -31.58 -0.06
CA SER A 329 4.98 -31.82 -0.47
C SER A 329 4.06 -30.89 0.30
N TYR A 330 3.10 -30.28 -0.40
CA TYR A 330 2.21 -29.24 0.15
C TYR A 330 0.75 -29.70 0.08
N GLU A 331 0.07 -29.60 1.21
CA GLU A 331 -1.35 -29.92 1.33
C GLU A 331 -2.15 -28.66 1.67
N TYR A 332 -3.37 -28.58 1.15
CA TYR A 332 -4.23 -27.41 1.28
C TYR A 332 -5.60 -27.77 1.81
N ASP A 333 -6.18 -26.86 2.57
CA ASP A 333 -7.55 -26.99 3.05
C ASP A 333 -8.59 -26.77 1.93
N PRO A 334 -9.90 -26.89 2.24
CA PRO A 334 -10.97 -26.66 1.28
C PRO A 334 -11.06 -25.22 0.74
N ASP A 335 -10.48 -24.21 1.38
CA ASP A 335 -10.43 -22.83 0.88
C ASP A 335 -9.14 -22.52 0.11
N GLY A 336 -8.19 -23.44 0.12
CA GLY A 336 -6.92 -23.33 -0.57
C GLY A 336 -5.80 -22.68 0.26
N GLN A 337 -5.96 -22.67 1.57
CA GLN A 337 -4.96 -22.23 2.53
C GLN A 337 -4.00 -23.38 2.84
N LEU A 338 -2.70 -23.08 3.03
CA LEU A 338 -1.67 -24.09 3.26
C LEU A 338 -1.88 -24.83 4.59
N GLN A 339 -2.16 -26.12 4.58
CA GLN A 339 -2.49 -26.86 5.80
C GLN A 339 -1.30 -27.63 6.37
N ALA A 340 -0.50 -28.27 5.52
CA ALA A 340 0.62 -29.10 5.94
C ALA A 340 1.72 -29.10 4.90
N VAL A 341 2.96 -29.25 5.37
CA VAL A 341 4.14 -29.40 4.53
C VAL A 341 5.00 -30.55 5.05
N SER A 342 5.30 -31.47 4.14
CA SER A 342 6.12 -32.66 4.41
C SER A 342 7.45 -32.57 3.67
N VAL A 343 8.55 -32.88 4.35
CA VAL A 343 9.91 -32.93 3.79
C VAL A 343 10.34 -34.39 3.70
N ASN A 344 10.64 -34.88 2.50
CA ASN A 344 10.98 -36.27 2.21
C ASN A 344 9.98 -37.24 2.85
N ASP A 345 8.69 -37.00 2.59
CA ASP A 345 7.52 -37.75 3.07
C ASP A 345 7.30 -37.74 4.60
N LYS A 346 8.04 -36.89 5.34
CA LYS A 346 7.86 -36.67 6.78
C LYS A 346 7.21 -35.32 7.03
N LEU A 347 6.10 -35.33 7.76
CA LEU A 347 5.40 -34.09 8.14
C LEU A 347 6.32 -33.19 8.99
N GLN A 348 6.51 -31.96 8.51
CA GLN A 348 7.42 -30.99 9.12
C GLN A 348 6.67 -29.77 9.68
N TRP A 349 5.76 -29.19 8.90
CA TRP A 349 4.98 -28.03 9.32
C TRP A 349 3.48 -28.30 9.20
N ARG A 350 2.72 -27.74 10.15
CA ARG A 350 1.26 -27.72 10.13
C ARG A 350 0.77 -26.31 10.42
N TYR A 351 -0.31 -25.94 9.74
CA TYR A 351 -1.02 -24.69 9.93
C TYR A 351 -2.51 -24.93 10.03
N SER A 352 -3.18 -24.11 10.82
CA SER A 352 -4.63 -24.08 10.94
C SER A 352 -5.10 -22.64 10.93
N TYR A 353 -6.34 -22.45 10.50
CA TYR A 353 -6.94 -21.14 10.30
C TYR A 353 -8.25 -21.03 11.07
N ASP A 354 -8.56 -19.82 11.54
CA ASP A 354 -9.89 -19.50 12.03
C ASP A 354 -10.87 -19.19 10.89
N LEU A 355 -12.12 -18.86 11.24
CA LEU A 355 -13.16 -18.55 10.27
C LEU A 355 -12.86 -17.30 9.43
N ASN A 356 -12.05 -16.37 9.91
CA ASN A 356 -11.64 -15.18 9.16
C ASN A 356 -10.36 -15.40 8.34
N GLY A 357 -9.74 -16.58 8.46
CA GLY A 357 -8.50 -16.93 7.79
C GLY A 357 -7.27 -16.40 8.51
N ASN A 358 -7.34 -16.10 9.80
CA ASN A 358 -6.13 -15.86 10.60
C ASN A 358 -5.49 -17.21 10.97
N ILE A 359 -4.15 -17.29 10.96
CA ILE A 359 -3.42 -18.51 11.36
C ILE A 359 -3.61 -18.70 12.87
N ASN A 360 -4.40 -19.67 13.33
CA ASN A 360 -4.64 -19.87 14.77
C ASN A 360 -3.71 -20.90 15.42
N LEU A 361 -3.09 -21.77 14.62
CA LEU A 361 -2.03 -22.69 15.05
C LEU A 361 -0.96 -22.75 13.96
N LEU A 362 0.31 -22.70 14.35
CA LEU A 362 1.44 -22.91 13.43
C LEU A 362 2.61 -23.67 14.07
N SER A 363 3.34 -24.40 13.24
CA SER A 363 4.65 -24.97 13.55
C SER A 363 5.74 -23.88 13.48
N LEU A 364 6.37 -23.55 14.61
CA LEU A 364 7.41 -22.51 14.68
C LEU A 364 8.79 -23.08 14.30
N GLY A 365 9.53 -22.34 13.46
CA GLY A 365 10.87 -22.72 13.03
C GLY A 365 10.90 -24.15 12.49
N ASN A 366 11.81 -24.99 13.03
CA ASN A 366 11.95 -26.39 12.63
C ASN A 366 11.19 -27.38 13.56
N THR A 367 10.16 -26.91 14.27
CA THR A 367 9.45 -27.74 15.27
C THR A 367 8.07 -28.19 14.77
N VAL A 368 7.74 -29.47 14.99
CA VAL A 368 6.40 -30.02 14.71
C VAL A 368 5.37 -29.57 15.76
N ARG A 369 5.81 -28.98 16.89
CA ARG A 369 4.94 -28.48 17.95
C ARG A 369 4.08 -27.33 17.42
N LEU A 370 2.77 -27.48 17.59
CA LEU A 370 1.81 -26.43 17.27
C LEU A 370 1.81 -25.36 18.35
N THR A 371 2.02 -24.12 17.93
CA THR A 371 1.95 -22.93 18.77
C THR A 371 0.68 -22.16 18.44
N PRO A 372 -0.14 -21.79 19.44
CA PRO A 372 -1.37 -21.05 19.19
C PRO A 372 -1.10 -19.56 18.97
N LEU A 373 -1.90 -18.95 18.11
CA LEU A 373 -1.96 -17.51 17.90
C LEU A 373 -3.35 -17.02 18.29
N ARG A 374 -3.40 -15.81 18.82
CA ARG A 374 -4.65 -15.17 19.25
C ARG A 374 -4.83 -13.83 18.57
N TYR A 375 -6.09 -13.51 18.31
CA TYR A 375 -6.52 -12.31 17.63
C TYR A 375 -7.63 -11.63 18.41
N ASP A 376 -7.77 -10.32 18.24
CA ASP A 376 -8.96 -9.60 18.68
C ASP A 376 -10.06 -9.62 17.59
N ILE A 377 -11.16 -8.91 17.85
CA ILE A 377 -12.31 -8.84 16.94
C ILE A 377 -12.00 -8.11 15.61
N GLY A 378 -10.90 -7.34 15.55
CA GLY A 378 -10.44 -6.65 14.34
C GLY A 378 -9.40 -7.44 13.54
N ASP A 379 -9.26 -8.76 13.81
CA ASP A 379 -8.27 -9.66 13.20
C ASP A 379 -6.80 -9.25 13.51
N ARG A 380 -6.57 -8.42 14.53
CA ARG A 380 -5.23 -7.99 14.95
C ARG A 380 -4.62 -9.02 15.90
N ILE A 381 -3.33 -9.32 15.71
CA ILE A 381 -2.63 -10.31 16.55
C ILE A 381 -2.40 -9.76 17.96
N THR A 382 -2.66 -10.58 18.97
CA THR A 382 -2.46 -10.24 20.39
C THR A 382 -1.43 -11.14 21.07
N ARG A 383 -1.24 -12.37 20.56
CA ARG A 383 -0.27 -13.32 21.12
C ARG A 383 0.13 -14.38 20.10
N LEU A 384 1.37 -14.83 20.20
CA LEU A 384 1.92 -15.99 19.51
C LEU A 384 2.67 -16.85 20.53
N GLY A 385 2.09 -17.98 20.92
CA GLY A 385 2.62 -18.81 22.01
C GLY A 385 2.75 -18.02 23.31
N GLU A 386 3.97 -17.82 23.78
CA GLU A 386 4.26 -16.99 24.94
C GLU A 386 4.62 -15.53 24.60
N ILE A 387 4.85 -15.24 23.32
CA ILE A 387 5.22 -13.90 22.84
C ILE A 387 3.96 -13.04 22.76
N GLN A 388 3.95 -11.96 23.53
CA GLN A 388 2.89 -10.96 23.46
C GLN A 388 3.06 -10.08 22.22
N TYR A 389 1.95 -9.78 21.55
CA TYR A 389 1.89 -8.83 20.46
C TYR A 389 1.01 -7.67 20.83
N ARG A 390 1.38 -6.49 20.34
CA ARG A 390 0.55 -5.29 20.41
C ARG A 390 0.48 -4.65 19.04
N MET A 391 -0.74 -4.47 18.55
CA MET A 391 -1.03 -3.58 17.44
C MET A 391 -1.53 -2.26 18.03
N ASP A 392 -1.23 -1.15 17.37
CA ASP A 392 -1.80 0.14 17.74
C ASP A 392 -3.26 0.27 17.26
N GLU A 393 -3.90 1.37 17.65
CA GLU A 393 -5.31 1.64 17.35
C GLU A 393 -5.60 1.77 15.84
N ASP A 394 -4.58 2.06 15.03
CA ASP A 394 -4.66 2.12 13.55
C ASP A 394 -4.45 0.76 12.89
N GLY A 395 -4.10 -0.25 13.68
CA GLY A 395 -3.86 -1.62 13.27
C GLY A 395 -2.44 -1.92 12.83
N PHE A 396 -1.45 -1.07 13.13
CA PHE A 396 -0.04 -1.27 12.80
C PHE A 396 0.68 -2.02 13.92
N LEU A 397 1.69 -2.83 13.57
CA LEU A 397 2.53 -3.50 14.56
C LEU A 397 3.26 -2.47 15.43
N ARG A 398 3.05 -2.55 16.75
CA ARG A 398 3.68 -1.67 17.74
C ARG A 398 4.71 -2.40 18.58
N GLN A 399 4.41 -3.64 18.99
CA GLN A 399 5.27 -4.41 19.88
C GLN A 399 5.19 -5.91 19.61
N ARG A 400 6.34 -6.59 19.70
CA ARG A 400 6.46 -8.05 19.72
C ARG A 400 7.44 -8.46 20.82
N GLY A 401 6.91 -8.98 21.93
CA GLY A 401 7.72 -9.23 23.12
C GLY A 401 8.41 -7.95 23.59
N ASN A 402 9.75 -7.91 23.50
CA ASN A 402 10.55 -6.74 23.85
C ASN A 402 10.95 -5.86 22.65
N ASP A 403 10.59 -6.28 21.43
CA ASP A 403 10.81 -5.51 20.21
C ASP A 403 9.72 -4.44 20.10
N ILE A 404 10.11 -3.20 19.87
CA ILE A 404 9.23 -2.05 19.66
C ILE A 404 9.41 -1.53 18.23
N PHE A 405 8.30 -1.21 17.58
CA PHE A 405 8.24 -0.78 16.19
C PHE A 405 7.58 0.60 16.08
N GLU A 406 8.21 1.50 15.33
CA GLU A 406 7.74 2.87 15.13
C GLU A 406 7.43 3.12 13.65
N TYR A 407 6.14 3.18 13.33
CA TYR A 407 5.63 3.53 12.01
C TYR A 407 5.22 5.00 11.96
N ASN A 408 5.69 5.72 10.93
CA ASN A 408 5.29 7.09 10.65
C ASN A 408 3.87 7.18 10.05
N SER A 409 3.37 8.39 9.83
CA SER A 409 2.03 8.61 9.28
C SER A 409 1.84 8.10 7.84
N ASN A 410 2.92 7.96 7.06
CA ASN A 410 2.87 7.38 5.71
C ASN A 410 2.96 5.83 5.75
N GLY A 411 2.91 5.22 6.94
CA GLY A 411 2.93 3.78 7.14
C GLY A 411 4.28 3.12 6.94
N LEU A 412 5.37 3.88 7.00
CA LEU A 412 6.75 3.39 6.83
C LEU A 412 7.41 3.19 8.20
N LEU A 413 8.06 2.03 8.40
CA LEU A 413 8.81 1.74 9.63
C LEU A 413 10.04 2.66 9.69
N SER A 414 10.06 3.64 10.58
CA SER A 414 11.16 4.59 10.74
C SER A 414 12.23 4.06 11.70
N ARG A 415 11.81 3.34 12.75
CA ARG A 415 12.70 2.81 13.79
C ARG A 415 12.15 1.52 14.38
N ALA A 416 13.05 0.60 14.72
CA ALA A 416 12.75 -0.55 15.56
C ALA A 416 13.88 -0.78 16.57
N TYR A 417 13.54 -1.20 17.78
CA TYR A 417 14.54 -1.41 18.82
C TYR A 417 14.10 -2.43 19.87
N ASN A 418 15.07 -2.97 20.60
CA ASN A 418 14.84 -3.83 21.75
C ASN A 418 15.80 -3.41 22.88
N LYS A 419 15.23 -2.87 23.96
CA LYS A 419 16.02 -2.37 25.10
C LYS A 419 16.74 -3.48 25.87
N VAL A 420 16.14 -4.68 25.92
CA VAL A 420 16.69 -5.83 26.66
C VAL A 420 17.85 -6.45 25.90
N ALA A 421 17.70 -6.64 24.58
CA ALA A 421 18.73 -7.18 23.71
C ALA A 421 19.78 -6.13 23.27
N GLY A 422 19.53 -4.85 23.56
CA GLY A 422 20.46 -3.75 23.30
C GLY A 422 20.73 -3.50 21.81
N TRP A 423 19.70 -3.57 20.96
CA TRP A 423 19.80 -3.23 19.54
C TRP A 423 18.76 -2.18 19.13
N ASN A 424 19.10 -1.39 18.13
CA ASN A 424 18.26 -0.35 17.54
C ASN A 424 18.60 -0.22 16.06
N VAL A 425 17.61 -0.08 15.20
CA VAL A 425 17.76 0.15 13.76
C VAL A 425 16.88 1.29 13.31
N HIS A 426 17.44 2.19 12.52
CA HIS A 426 16.74 3.29 11.87
C HIS A 426 16.69 3.08 10.36
N TYR A 427 15.58 3.47 9.76
CA TYR A 427 15.38 3.42 8.32
C TYR A 427 15.12 4.83 7.77
N ARG A 428 15.68 5.11 6.60
CA ARG A 428 15.43 6.34 5.84
C ARG A 428 14.71 6.01 4.55
N TYR A 429 13.87 6.93 4.09
CA TYR A 429 13.07 6.80 2.87
C TYR A 429 13.28 8.00 1.95
N ASP A 430 13.08 7.80 0.64
CA ASP A 430 13.01 8.90 -0.32
C ASP A 430 11.58 9.47 -0.45
N GLY A 431 11.45 10.56 -1.22
CA GLY A 431 10.15 11.19 -1.49
C GLY A 431 9.18 10.37 -2.35
N LEU A 432 9.53 9.13 -2.71
CA LEU A 432 8.66 8.16 -3.38
C LEU A 432 8.25 7.01 -2.44
N GLY A 433 8.60 7.08 -1.16
CA GLY A 433 8.26 6.08 -0.16
C GLY A 433 9.11 4.82 -0.22
N ARG A 434 10.28 4.85 -0.87
CA ARG A 434 11.20 3.71 -0.97
C ARG A 434 12.30 3.80 0.08
N ARG A 435 12.67 2.68 0.69
CA ARG A 435 13.77 2.61 1.68
C ARG A 435 15.10 2.94 1.01
N VAL A 436 15.82 3.94 1.47
CA VAL A 436 17.13 4.36 0.93
C VAL A 436 18.31 4.11 1.86
N ALA A 437 18.06 3.92 3.16
CA ALA A 437 19.11 3.53 4.09
C ALA A 437 18.55 2.72 5.28
N SER A 438 19.40 1.87 5.85
CA SER A 438 19.19 1.20 7.13
C SER A 438 20.47 1.30 7.97
N LYS A 439 20.34 1.75 9.22
CA LYS A 439 21.47 1.92 10.14
C LYS A 439 21.18 1.27 11.48
N SER A 440 21.95 0.25 11.82
CA SER A 440 21.85 -0.50 13.06
C SER A 440 22.90 -0.08 14.07
N SER A 441 22.55 -0.10 15.36
CA SER A 441 23.48 0.11 16.48
C SER A 441 24.50 -1.03 16.62
N LYS A 442 24.29 -2.16 15.93
CA LYS A 442 25.25 -3.27 15.85
C LYS A 442 26.32 -3.09 14.76
N GLY A 443 26.31 -1.96 14.05
CA GLY A 443 27.35 -1.57 13.09
C GLY A 443 26.96 -1.71 11.62
N SER A 444 25.89 -2.44 11.28
CA SER A 444 25.39 -2.52 9.90
C SER A 444 24.86 -1.16 9.43
N HIS A 445 25.36 -0.66 8.31
CA HIS A 445 24.91 0.58 7.69
C HIS A 445 24.92 0.43 6.17
N LEU A 446 23.72 0.41 5.59
CA LEU A 446 23.49 0.06 4.18
C LEU A 446 22.66 1.15 3.51
N GLN A 447 22.96 1.43 2.25
CA GLN A 447 22.14 2.26 1.35
C GLN A 447 21.61 1.47 0.17
N PHE A 448 20.40 1.81 -0.27
CA PHE A 448 19.68 1.13 -1.34
C PHE A 448 19.41 2.10 -2.50
N PHE A 449 19.69 1.67 -3.73
CA PHE A 449 19.44 2.46 -4.93
C PHE A 449 18.58 1.73 -5.96
N TYR A 450 17.80 2.50 -6.71
CA TYR A 450 16.74 2.04 -7.61
C TYR A 450 16.97 2.58 -9.03
N ALA A 451 17.71 1.83 -9.85
CA ALA A 451 18.08 2.22 -11.22
C ALA A 451 17.19 1.61 -12.32
N ASP A 452 16.34 0.64 -11.99
CA ASP A 452 15.44 0.04 -12.96
C ASP A 452 14.20 0.92 -13.17
N LEU A 453 14.18 1.67 -14.28
CA LEU A 453 13.08 2.56 -14.65
C LEU A 453 11.77 1.80 -14.97
N ALA A 454 11.83 0.51 -15.30
CA ALA A 454 10.64 -0.31 -15.53
C ALA A 454 10.08 -0.89 -14.23
N ASN A 455 10.93 -1.09 -13.21
CA ASN A 455 10.55 -1.60 -11.89
C ASN A 455 11.08 -0.67 -10.79
N PRO A 456 10.46 0.49 -10.55
CA PRO A 456 11.05 1.54 -9.70
C PRO A 456 11.11 1.22 -8.21
N ILE A 457 10.50 0.12 -7.76
CA ILE A 457 10.59 -0.40 -6.38
C ILE A 457 11.69 -1.48 -6.22
N ARG A 458 12.37 -1.87 -7.31
CA ARG A 458 13.41 -2.90 -7.30
C ARG A 458 14.75 -2.28 -6.92
N VAL A 459 15.37 -2.79 -5.86
CA VAL A 459 16.73 -2.42 -5.48
C VAL A 459 17.70 -3.00 -6.51
N THR A 460 18.51 -2.17 -7.15
CA THR A 460 19.50 -2.62 -8.13
C THR A 460 20.93 -2.50 -7.63
N HIS A 461 21.20 -1.58 -6.69
CA HIS A 461 22.52 -1.42 -6.10
C HIS A 461 22.43 -1.22 -4.59
N LEU A 462 23.43 -1.73 -3.89
CA LEU A 462 23.64 -1.56 -2.46
C LEU A 462 24.98 -0.87 -2.24
N TYR A 463 25.06 0.03 -1.27
CA TYR A 463 26.34 0.54 -0.76
C TYR A 463 26.46 0.15 0.71
N ASN A 464 27.54 -0.57 1.05
CA ASN A 464 27.84 -0.95 2.43
C ASN A 464 28.86 0.02 3.01
N HIS A 465 28.46 0.79 4.04
CA HIS A 465 29.36 1.76 4.67
C HIS A 465 30.47 1.11 5.49
N THR A 466 30.27 -0.11 5.95
CA THR A 466 31.26 -0.83 6.77
C THR A 466 32.42 -1.34 5.92
N SER A 467 32.15 -1.85 4.72
CA SER A 467 33.19 -2.29 3.77
C SER A 467 33.56 -1.24 2.72
N SER A 468 32.78 -0.17 2.58
CA SER A 468 32.86 0.80 1.46
C SER A 468 32.74 0.16 0.07
N GLU A 469 32.04 -0.97 -0.02
CA GLU A 469 31.81 -1.68 -1.29
C GLU A 469 30.41 -1.43 -1.83
N ILE A 470 30.32 -1.45 -3.16
CA ILE A 470 29.05 -1.40 -3.89
C ILE A 470 28.72 -2.80 -4.37
N THR A 471 27.48 -3.24 -4.20
CA THR A 471 26.97 -4.49 -4.76
C THR A 471 25.89 -4.22 -5.79
N SER A 472 26.10 -4.65 -7.03
CA SER A 472 25.09 -4.66 -8.11
C SER A 472 24.28 -5.96 -8.06
N LEU A 473 22.95 -5.84 -8.14
CA LEU A 473 21.99 -6.94 -8.07
C LEU A 473 21.36 -7.18 -9.45
N TYR A 474 21.48 -8.40 -9.97
CA TYR A 474 20.94 -8.78 -11.28
C TYR A 474 19.79 -9.76 -11.15
N TYR A 475 18.70 -9.48 -11.86
CA TYR A 475 17.45 -10.21 -11.77
C TYR A 475 17.10 -10.86 -13.11
N ASP A 476 16.43 -12.01 -13.05
CA ASP A 476 15.87 -12.63 -14.24
C ASP A 476 14.61 -11.89 -14.76
N LEU A 477 14.01 -12.43 -15.83
CA LEU A 477 12.84 -11.86 -16.48
C LEU A 477 11.56 -11.89 -15.62
N GLN A 478 11.48 -12.79 -14.63
CA GLN A 478 10.38 -12.83 -13.65
C GLN A 478 10.65 -11.89 -12.46
N GLY A 479 11.90 -11.46 -12.29
CA GLY A 479 12.33 -10.56 -11.23
C GLY A 479 12.96 -11.24 -10.03
N HIS A 480 13.43 -12.48 -10.16
CA HIS A 480 14.14 -13.17 -9.07
C HIS A 480 15.64 -12.85 -9.17
N LEU A 481 16.31 -12.72 -8.03
CA LEU A 481 17.75 -12.44 -7.96
C LEU A 481 18.52 -13.66 -8.51
N ILE A 482 19.43 -13.44 -9.44
CA ILE A 482 20.25 -14.52 -10.02
C ILE A 482 21.74 -14.32 -9.82
N ALA A 483 22.20 -13.08 -9.67
CA ALA A 483 23.62 -12.80 -9.49
C ALA A 483 23.83 -11.49 -8.73
N MET A 484 24.98 -11.41 -8.07
CA MET A 484 25.48 -10.23 -7.40
C MET A 484 26.92 -9.98 -7.84
N GLU A 485 27.30 -8.72 -7.98
CA GLU A 485 28.66 -8.33 -8.37
C GLU A 485 29.12 -7.17 -7.49
N LEU A 486 30.29 -7.32 -6.87
CA LEU A 486 30.87 -6.29 -6.04
C LEU A 486 31.75 -5.35 -6.86
N SER A 487 31.91 -4.12 -6.40
CA SER A 487 32.87 -3.16 -6.96
C SER A 487 34.32 -3.66 -6.92
N SER A 488 34.63 -4.64 -6.06
CA SER A 488 35.93 -5.32 -6.01
C SER A 488 36.16 -6.29 -7.18
N GLY A 489 35.11 -6.62 -7.95
CA GLY A 489 35.13 -7.57 -9.05
C GLY A 489 34.75 -9.00 -8.65
N GLU A 490 34.40 -9.24 -7.39
CA GLU A 490 33.87 -10.53 -6.94
C GLU A 490 32.46 -10.77 -7.48
N GLU A 491 32.22 -11.97 -7.97
CA GLU A 491 30.93 -12.40 -8.51
C GLU A 491 30.33 -13.53 -7.67
N TYR A 492 29.04 -13.39 -7.38
CA TYR A 492 28.25 -14.37 -6.67
C TYR A 492 27.02 -14.74 -7.50
N TYR A 493 26.67 -16.02 -7.51
CA TYR A 493 25.49 -16.54 -8.18
C TYR A 493 24.46 -16.96 -7.14
N VAL A 494 23.21 -16.51 -7.29
CA VAL A 494 22.16 -16.69 -6.29
C VAL A 494 21.11 -17.65 -6.86
N ALA A 495 20.82 -18.73 -6.14
CA ALA A 495 19.69 -19.60 -6.46
C ALA A 495 18.46 -19.18 -5.65
N CYS A 496 17.36 -18.90 -6.35
CA CYS A 496 16.07 -18.59 -5.75
C CYS A 496 15.06 -19.72 -5.98
N ASP A 497 14.06 -19.78 -5.09
CA ASP A 497 12.84 -20.55 -5.29
C ASP A 497 11.91 -19.91 -6.37
N ASN A 498 10.69 -20.43 -6.50
CA ASN A 498 9.69 -19.92 -7.44
C ASN A 498 9.03 -18.60 -7.00
N THR A 499 9.25 -18.14 -5.77
CA THR A 499 8.75 -16.88 -5.23
C THR A 499 9.78 -15.75 -5.32
N GLY A 500 11.04 -16.09 -5.65
CA GLY A 500 12.16 -15.16 -5.69
C GLY A 500 12.92 -15.08 -4.36
N THR A 501 12.68 -16.01 -3.43
CA THR A 501 13.39 -16.12 -2.15
C THR A 501 14.75 -16.78 -2.37
N PRO A 502 15.89 -16.14 -2.03
CA PRO A 502 17.22 -16.73 -2.16
C PRO A 502 17.41 -17.92 -1.22
N LEU A 503 17.74 -19.10 -1.76
CA LEU A 503 17.99 -20.33 -1.00
C LEU A 503 19.49 -20.62 -0.84
N ALA A 504 20.32 -20.24 -1.82
CA ALA A 504 21.75 -20.46 -1.76
C ALA A 504 22.54 -19.44 -2.57
N VAL A 505 23.79 -19.22 -2.16
CA VAL A 505 24.77 -18.41 -2.87
C VAL A 505 26.00 -19.23 -3.19
N PHE A 506 26.44 -19.12 -4.44
CA PHE A 506 27.61 -19.77 -4.97
C PHE A 506 28.69 -18.75 -5.30
N SER A 507 29.95 -19.12 -5.09
CA SER A 507 31.08 -18.37 -5.62
C SER A 507 31.16 -18.48 -7.15
N SER A 508 32.00 -17.65 -7.76
CA SER A 508 32.34 -17.76 -9.18
C SER A 508 32.92 -19.13 -9.58
N ARG A 509 33.41 -19.93 -8.61
CA ARG A 509 33.91 -21.30 -8.83
C ARG A 509 32.84 -22.38 -8.63
N GLY A 510 31.59 -22.01 -8.35
CA GLY A 510 30.49 -22.94 -8.11
C GLY A 510 30.49 -23.59 -6.72
N GLN A 511 31.27 -23.06 -5.77
CA GLN A 511 31.25 -23.53 -4.38
C GLN A 511 30.10 -22.87 -3.62
N ILE A 512 29.37 -23.63 -2.80
CA ILE A 512 28.32 -23.10 -1.93
C ILE A 512 28.99 -22.27 -0.82
N LEU A 513 28.64 -20.98 -0.75
CA LEU A 513 29.11 -20.06 0.29
C LEU A 513 28.09 -19.91 1.42
N LYS A 514 26.81 -20.04 1.08
CA LYS A 514 25.69 -19.91 2.01
C LYS A 514 24.50 -20.70 1.49
N GLU A 515 23.82 -21.40 2.38
CA GLU A 515 22.52 -22.02 2.18
C GLU A 515 21.58 -21.54 3.30
N ILE A 516 20.34 -21.21 2.93
CA ILE A 516 19.33 -20.67 3.83
C ILE A 516 18.06 -21.51 3.69
N LEU A 517 17.57 -22.01 4.82
CA LEU A 517 16.34 -22.77 4.87
C LEU A 517 15.22 -21.97 5.54
N TYR A 518 14.10 -21.88 4.82
CA TYR A 518 12.94 -21.11 5.21
C TYR A 518 11.78 -22.03 5.57
N THR A 519 11.01 -21.64 6.59
CA THR A 519 9.66 -22.15 6.76
C THR A 519 8.79 -21.72 5.57
N PRO A 520 7.66 -22.39 5.31
CA PRO A 520 6.73 -21.98 4.26
C PRO A 520 6.26 -20.52 4.31
N TYR A 521 6.26 -19.90 5.48
CA TYR A 521 5.91 -18.49 5.70
C TYR A 521 7.13 -17.56 5.78
N GLY A 522 8.34 -18.04 5.47
CA GLY A 522 9.53 -17.20 5.28
C GLY A 522 10.39 -16.96 6.51
N ASP A 523 10.10 -17.58 7.66
CA ASP A 523 11.01 -17.53 8.82
C ASP A 523 12.24 -18.41 8.55
N ILE A 524 13.44 -17.91 8.85
CA ILE A 524 14.69 -18.62 8.64
C ILE A 524 14.95 -19.52 9.85
N TYR A 525 14.99 -20.84 9.64
CA TYR A 525 15.30 -21.80 10.70
C TYR A 525 16.71 -22.39 10.62
N GLU A 526 17.40 -22.22 9.49
CA GLU A 526 18.80 -22.61 9.31
C GLU A 526 19.48 -21.66 8.31
N ASP A 527 20.71 -21.25 8.65
CA ASP A 527 21.58 -20.41 7.82
C ASP A 527 23.02 -20.87 8.03
N THR A 528 23.65 -21.39 6.97
CA THR A 528 24.98 -22.00 7.08
C THR A 528 26.11 -20.98 7.24
N ASN A 529 25.88 -19.71 6.91
CA ASN A 529 26.88 -18.66 6.99
C ASN A 529 26.26 -17.28 7.28
N PRO A 530 25.84 -17.00 8.53
CA PRO A 530 25.17 -15.76 8.91
C PRO A 530 26.01 -14.49 8.67
N ASP A 531 27.34 -14.60 8.67
CA ASP A 531 28.27 -13.48 8.46
C ASP A 531 28.25 -12.98 7.01
N PHE A 532 27.87 -13.84 6.06
CA PHE A 532 27.62 -13.43 4.67
C PHE A 532 26.20 -12.85 4.56
N GLU A 533 26.09 -11.53 4.65
CA GLU A 533 24.82 -10.80 4.62
C GLU A 533 24.19 -10.82 3.22
N ILE A 534 22.94 -11.29 3.13
CA ILE A 534 22.07 -11.15 1.95
C ILE A 534 20.81 -10.44 2.40
N ILE A 535 20.63 -9.21 1.90
CA ILE A 535 19.49 -8.37 2.31
C ILE A 535 18.21 -8.79 1.59
N THR A 536 18.31 -9.28 0.35
CA THR A 536 17.17 -9.82 -0.39
C THR A 536 16.74 -11.14 0.25
N GLY A 537 15.56 -11.19 0.85
CA GLY A 537 15.04 -12.34 1.57
C GLY A 537 13.77 -12.92 0.95
N PHE A 538 12.84 -13.34 1.81
CA PHE A 538 11.54 -13.90 1.42
C PHE A 538 10.83 -13.02 0.39
N TYR A 539 10.33 -13.63 -0.69
CA TYR A 539 9.65 -12.94 -1.81
C TYR A 539 10.46 -11.80 -2.46
N GLY A 540 11.79 -11.84 -2.34
CA GLY A 540 12.68 -10.81 -2.88
C GLY A 540 12.63 -9.47 -2.15
N GLY A 541 12.03 -9.41 -0.96
CA GLY A 541 11.98 -8.20 -0.14
C GLY A 541 13.25 -7.93 0.65
N LEU A 542 13.32 -6.79 1.33
CA LEU A 542 14.46 -6.45 2.19
C LEU A 542 14.22 -7.04 3.59
N TYR A 543 14.89 -8.14 3.89
CA TYR A 543 14.83 -8.81 5.19
C TYR A 543 15.80 -8.16 6.17
N ASP A 544 15.33 -7.94 7.40
CA ASP A 544 16.14 -7.45 8.51
C ASP A 544 16.16 -8.51 9.62
N SER A 545 17.36 -9.00 9.95
CA SER A 545 17.55 -10.11 10.88
C SER A 545 17.24 -9.76 12.33
N LEU A 546 17.31 -8.48 12.71
CA LEU A 546 16.99 -7.99 14.06
C LEU A 546 15.48 -7.90 14.25
N THR A 547 14.79 -7.30 13.28
CA THR A 547 13.34 -7.11 13.35
C THR A 547 12.54 -8.33 12.91
N LYS A 548 13.16 -9.27 12.18
CA LYS A 548 12.46 -10.38 11.52
C LYS A 548 11.32 -9.91 10.61
N LEU A 549 11.44 -8.71 10.06
CA LEU A 549 10.49 -8.16 9.09
C LEU A 549 11.10 -8.21 7.69
N VAL A 550 10.25 -8.38 6.69
CA VAL A 550 10.60 -8.29 5.28
C VAL A 550 9.85 -7.10 4.69
N HIS A 551 10.58 -6.10 4.20
CA HIS A 551 9.99 -4.95 3.53
C HIS A 551 9.64 -5.30 2.08
N LEU A 552 8.35 -5.27 1.75
CA LEU A 552 7.80 -5.67 0.46
C LEU A 552 6.93 -4.55 -0.12
N GLY A 553 7.45 -3.85 -1.13
CA GLY A 553 6.77 -2.69 -1.71
C GLY A 553 6.67 -1.56 -0.67
N GLN A 554 5.46 -1.33 -0.16
CA GLN A 554 5.21 -0.34 0.89
C GLN A 554 4.90 -0.93 2.27
N ARG A 555 4.76 -2.25 2.40
CA ARG A 555 4.32 -2.89 3.65
C ARG A 555 5.40 -3.83 4.16
N ASP A 556 5.45 -3.96 5.48
CA ASP A 556 6.34 -4.92 6.13
C ASP A 556 5.59 -6.22 6.43
N TYR A 557 6.24 -7.34 6.18
CA TYR A 557 5.74 -8.68 6.43
C TYR A 557 6.48 -9.29 7.63
N ASP A 558 5.73 -9.76 8.63
CA ASP A 558 6.26 -10.45 9.79
C ASP A 558 6.37 -11.95 9.52
N VAL A 559 7.60 -12.43 9.36
CA VAL A 559 7.88 -13.84 9.06
C VAL A 559 7.57 -14.76 10.24
N VAL A 560 7.59 -14.23 11.46
CA VAL A 560 7.34 -15.01 12.69
C VAL A 560 5.85 -15.31 12.83
N ALA A 561 5.01 -14.31 12.55
CA ALA A 561 3.55 -14.45 12.60
C ALA A 561 2.92 -14.92 11.27
N GLY A 562 3.66 -14.90 10.17
CA GLY A 562 3.18 -15.29 8.84
C GLY A 562 2.14 -14.34 8.24
N ARG A 563 2.25 -13.03 8.53
CA ARG A 563 1.27 -12.01 8.11
C ARG A 563 1.85 -10.62 7.92
N TRP A 564 1.09 -9.74 7.27
CA TRP A 564 1.44 -8.31 7.17
C TRP A 564 1.42 -7.65 8.54
N ALA A 565 2.39 -6.75 8.78
CA ALA A 565 2.47 -5.92 9.99
C ALA A 565 1.47 -4.74 9.96
N THR A 566 0.89 -4.45 8.79
CA THR A 566 -0.03 -3.33 8.57
C THR A 566 -1.23 -3.77 7.69
N PRO A 567 -2.43 -3.22 7.92
CA PRO A 567 -3.65 -3.62 7.21
C PRO A 567 -3.67 -3.08 5.77
N ASN A 568 -4.29 -3.83 4.86
CA ASN A 568 -4.54 -3.37 3.49
C ASN A 568 -5.91 -2.69 3.34
N TYR A 569 -5.97 -1.36 3.46
CA TYR A 569 -7.21 -0.61 3.27
C TYR A 569 -7.65 -0.48 1.80
N ASN A 570 -6.74 -0.66 0.84
CA ASN A 570 -7.07 -0.59 -0.59
C ASN A 570 -8.02 -1.73 -1.04
N ILE A 571 -8.17 -2.76 -0.20
CA ILE A 571 -9.06 -3.89 -0.48
C ILE A 571 -10.53 -3.47 -0.59
N TRP A 572 -10.95 -2.44 0.14
CA TRP A 572 -12.34 -1.99 0.18
C TRP A 572 -12.84 -1.54 -1.21
N ASN A 573 -11.97 -0.87 -1.98
CA ASN A 573 -12.29 -0.49 -3.35
C ASN A 573 -12.49 -1.72 -4.26
N LYS A 574 -11.68 -2.77 -4.06
CA LYS A 574 -11.80 -4.02 -4.81
C LYS A 574 -13.10 -4.76 -4.46
N LEU A 575 -13.45 -4.84 -3.17
CA LEU A 575 -14.66 -5.51 -2.67
C LEU A 575 -15.96 -4.76 -3.03
N ASN A 576 -15.87 -3.45 -3.23
CA ASN A 576 -16.97 -2.64 -3.75
C ASN A 576 -17.40 -3.10 -5.16
N ILE A 577 -16.46 -3.63 -5.95
CA ILE A 577 -16.70 -4.10 -7.32
C ILE A 577 -16.95 -5.62 -7.36
N GLU A 578 -16.09 -6.40 -6.70
CA GLU A 578 -16.12 -7.87 -6.76
C GLU A 578 -16.07 -8.48 -5.34
N PRO A 579 -17.20 -8.99 -4.83
CA PRO A 579 -17.25 -9.72 -3.55
C PRO A 579 -16.42 -10.99 -3.59
N LYS A 580 -15.49 -11.13 -2.64
CA LYS A 580 -14.61 -12.29 -2.50
C LYS A 580 -14.11 -12.44 -1.06
N PRO A 581 -13.60 -13.62 -0.67
CA PRO A 581 -12.95 -13.80 0.63
C PRO A 581 -11.77 -12.86 0.79
N PHE A 582 -11.61 -12.33 1.99
CA PHE A 582 -10.49 -11.45 2.31
C PHE A 582 -10.15 -11.49 3.80
N ASN A 583 -8.99 -10.94 4.11
CA ASN A 583 -8.50 -10.61 5.44
C ASN A 583 -7.52 -9.44 5.29
N LEU A 584 -7.53 -8.46 6.20
CA LEU A 584 -6.71 -7.25 6.08
C LEU A 584 -5.20 -7.52 6.25
N TYR A 585 -4.84 -8.61 6.93
CA TYR A 585 -3.47 -8.95 7.33
C TYR A 585 -2.91 -10.22 6.67
N ALA A 586 -3.78 -11.10 6.15
CA ALA A 586 -3.32 -12.37 5.56
C ALA A 586 -2.38 -12.14 4.37
N PHE A 587 -1.30 -12.93 4.32
CA PHE A 587 -0.33 -12.89 3.23
C PHE A 587 -0.77 -13.83 2.11
N GLU A 588 -0.92 -13.30 0.89
CA GLU A 588 -1.29 -14.05 -0.33
C GLU A 588 -2.46 -15.04 -0.11
N ASN A 589 -3.49 -14.63 0.64
CA ASN A 589 -4.64 -15.47 1.03
C ASN A 589 -4.27 -16.81 1.70
N ASN A 590 -3.19 -16.81 2.49
CA ASN A 590 -2.60 -18.00 3.13
C ASN A 590 -2.07 -19.06 2.15
N TYR A 591 -1.64 -18.62 0.98
CA TYR A 591 -0.89 -19.42 0.00
C TYR A 591 0.52 -18.83 -0.18
N PRO A 592 1.44 -19.01 0.79
CA PRO A 592 2.72 -18.32 0.78
C PRO A 592 3.74 -18.94 -0.18
N VAL A 593 3.50 -20.13 -0.73
CA VAL A 593 4.49 -20.84 -1.59
C VAL A 593 4.43 -20.41 -3.06
N GLY A 594 3.58 -19.45 -3.41
CA GLY A 594 3.50 -18.90 -4.75
C GLY A 594 2.29 -18.00 -4.95
N LYS A 595 1.94 -17.76 -6.22
CA LYS A 595 0.72 -17.04 -6.61
C LYS A 595 -0.12 -17.93 -7.50
N THR A 596 -1.41 -18.06 -7.18
CA THR A 596 -2.35 -18.78 -8.04
C THR A 596 -2.54 -17.99 -9.33
N GLN A 597 -2.21 -18.58 -10.48
CA GLN A 597 -2.43 -17.95 -11.77
C GLN A 597 -3.93 -17.97 -12.11
N ASP A 598 -4.51 -16.78 -12.30
CA ASP A 598 -5.90 -16.64 -12.74
C ASP A 598 -5.98 -16.77 -14.27
N VAL A 599 -6.41 -17.93 -14.74
CA VAL A 599 -6.54 -18.27 -16.18
C VAL A 599 -7.41 -17.26 -16.92
N ALA A 600 -8.46 -16.76 -16.28
CA ALA A 600 -9.37 -15.78 -16.86
C ALA A 600 -8.69 -14.42 -17.11
N GLN A 601 -7.64 -14.10 -16.35
CA GLN A 601 -6.85 -12.87 -16.52
C GLN A 601 -5.71 -13.03 -17.53
N TYR A 602 -5.12 -14.23 -17.65
CA TYR A 602 -3.90 -14.43 -18.44
C TYR A 602 -4.12 -14.84 -19.90
N THR A 603 -5.35 -15.17 -20.32
CA THR A 603 -5.54 -15.84 -21.62
C THR A 603 -6.78 -15.43 -22.42
N THR A 604 -7.44 -14.34 -22.04
CA THR A 604 -8.69 -13.91 -22.68
C THR A 604 -8.49 -12.86 -23.79
N ASP A 605 -7.26 -12.37 -24.00
CA ASP A 605 -6.93 -11.44 -25.07
C ASP A 605 -5.53 -11.68 -25.68
N ILE A 606 -5.32 -11.12 -26.87
CA ILE A 606 -4.07 -11.28 -27.65
C ILE A 606 -2.86 -10.68 -26.90
N GLY A 607 -3.06 -9.58 -26.17
CA GLY A 607 -2.01 -8.94 -25.38
C GLY A 607 -1.47 -9.88 -24.31
N SER A 608 -2.35 -10.54 -23.55
CA SER A 608 -1.93 -11.51 -22.54
C SER A 608 -1.20 -12.72 -23.14
N TRP A 609 -1.63 -13.19 -24.33
CA TRP A 609 -0.92 -14.26 -25.04
C TRP A 609 0.48 -13.84 -25.50
N LEU A 610 0.61 -12.64 -26.05
CA LEU A 610 1.91 -12.10 -26.45
C LEU A 610 2.83 -11.93 -25.25
N GLU A 611 2.31 -11.42 -24.12
CA GLU A 611 3.05 -11.32 -22.87
C GLU A 611 3.51 -12.70 -22.37
N LEU A 612 2.65 -13.72 -22.43
CA LEU A 612 3.01 -15.09 -22.09
C LEU A 612 4.21 -15.57 -22.93
N PHE A 613 4.21 -15.31 -24.23
CA PHE A 613 5.33 -15.62 -25.14
C PHE A 613 6.55 -14.68 -25.00
N GLY A 614 6.54 -13.81 -23.99
CA GLY A 614 7.62 -12.91 -23.67
C GLY A 614 7.69 -11.65 -24.54
N PHE A 615 6.70 -11.40 -25.41
CA PHE A 615 6.68 -10.16 -26.21
C PHE A 615 6.55 -8.95 -25.29
N GLN A 616 7.40 -7.96 -25.53
CA GLN A 616 7.40 -6.70 -24.79
C GLN A 616 7.10 -5.59 -25.78
N LEU A 617 5.82 -5.49 -26.18
CA LEU A 617 5.38 -4.54 -27.21
C LEU A 617 5.69 -3.08 -26.86
N HIS A 618 5.77 -2.74 -25.57
CA HIS A 618 6.20 -1.43 -25.07
C HIS A 618 7.64 -1.06 -25.43
N ASN A 619 8.49 -2.03 -25.81
CA ASN A 619 9.84 -1.79 -26.32
C ASN A 619 9.87 -1.60 -27.84
N VAL A 620 8.80 -1.97 -28.56
CA VAL A 620 8.73 -1.88 -30.04
C VAL A 620 7.89 -0.68 -30.46
N LEU A 621 6.78 -0.45 -29.76
CA LEU A 621 5.77 0.55 -30.08
C LEU A 621 5.82 1.66 -29.03
N PRO A 622 6.38 2.84 -29.36
CA PRO A 622 6.38 3.98 -28.45
C PRO A 622 4.97 4.31 -27.98
N GLY A 623 4.78 4.39 -26.66
CA GLY A 623 3.49 4.67 -26.05
C GLY A 623 2.62 3.44 -25.75
N PHE A 624 3.01 2.24 -26.20
CA PHE A 624 2.30 1.01 -25.82
C PHE A 624 2.47 0.77 -24.31
N PRO A 625 1.38 0.48 -23.57
CA PRO A 625 1.42 0.36 -22.13
C PRO A 625 2.34 -0.78 -21.70
N LYS A 626 3.18 -0.52 -20.70
CA LYS A 626 3.89 -1.59 -20.01
C LYS A 626 2.85 -2.44 -19.27
N PRO A 627 2.87 -3.78 -19.40
CA PRO A 627 1.97 -4.62 -18.62
C PRO A 627 2.21 -4.36 -17.12
N GLU A 628 1.13 -4.23 -16.37
CA GLU A 628 1.22 -4.08 -14.92
C GLU A 628 1.79 -5.37 -14.35
N LYS A 629 3.07 -5.35 -13.97
CA LYS A 629 3.63 -6.46 -13.21
C LYS A 629 2.94 -6.52 -11.85
N LYS A 630 2.33 -7.66 -11.54
CA LYS A 630 1.72 -7.97 -10.23
C LYS A 630 2.79 -8.07 -9.13
N GLY A 631 3.39 -6.94 -8.77
CA GLY A 631 4.27 -6.77 -7.63
C GLY A 631 3.50 -6.47 -6.34
N PHE A 632 4.25 -6.23 -5.27
CA PHE A 632 3.70 -5.66 -4.04
C PHE A 632 3.28 -4.20 -4.26
N GLU A 633 2.48 -3.67 -3.34
CA GLU A 633 1.87 -2.36 -3.46
C GLU A 633 2.93 -1.26 -3.55
N SER A 634 2.71 -0.32 -4.48
CA SER A 634 3.52 0.88 -4.70
C SER A 634 2.86 2.09 -4.04
N SER A 635 3.67 3.09 -3.72
CA SER A 635 3.20 4.35 -3.16
C SER A 635 2.29 5.12 -4.10
N TYR A 636 1.36 5.88 -3.52
CA TYR A 636 0.46 6.72 -4.30
C TYR A 636 1.25 7.69 -5.19
N GLU A 637 2.27 8.33 -4.63
CA GLU A 637 3.16 9.26 -5.32
C GLU A 637 3.94 8.59 -6.46
N LEU A 638 4.41 7.35 -6.27
CA LEU A 638 5.09 6.60 -7.32
C LEU A 638 4.11 6.23 -8.44
N VAL A 639 2.89 5.83 -8.11
CA VAL A 639 1.84 5.52 -9.10
C VAL A 639 1.41 6.76 -9.88
N GLN A 640 1.33 7.93 -9.24
CA GLN A 640 0.97 9.19 -9.91
C GLN A 640 2.08 9.70 -10.84
N LEU A 641 3.35 9.48 -10.48
CA LEU A 641 4.50 9.94 -11.27
C LEU A 641 4.94 8.95 -12.35
N GLN A 642 4.60 7.67 -12.20
CA GLN A 642 4.78 6.70 -13.28
C GLN A 642 4.00 7.21 -14.50
N THR A 643 4.73 7.50 -15.56
CA THR A 643 4.16 8.01 -16.80
C THR A 643 3.20 6.95 -17.33
N LYS A 644 1.90 7.17 -17.14
CA LYS A 644 0.90 6.54 -18.00
C LYS A 644 1.15 7.13 -19.39
N THR A 645 2.02 6.49 -20.15
CA THR A 645 2.05 6.64 -21.61
C THR A 645 0.60 6.58 -22.04
N GLN A 646 0.14 7.63 -22.75
CA GLN A 646 -1.22 7.89 -23.19
C GLN A 646 -2.10 6.63 -23.20
N GLU A 647 -3.33 6.71 -22.66
CA GLU A 647 -4.35 5.66 -22.81
C GLU A 647 -4.36 5.17 -24.26
N TRP A 648 -3.61 4.11 -24.52
CA TRP A 648 -3.56 3.45 -25.81
C TRP A 648 -4.92 2.80 -25.92
N ASP A 649 -5.73 3.19 -26.89
CA ASP A 649 -7.03 2.56 -27.11
C ASP A 649 -6.78 1.17 -27.71
N PRO A 650 -6.90 0.06 -26.94
CA PRO A 650 -6.76 -1.27 -27.50
C PRO A 650 -7.82 -1.56 -28.57
N GLY A 651 -8.89 -0.75 -28.66
CA GLY A 651 -9.88 -0.80 -29.73
C GLY A 651 -9.33 -0.49 -31.12
N LYS A 652 -8.10 0.03 -31.25
CA LYS A 652 -7.41 0.23 -32.53
C LYS A 652 -6.60 -0.99 -33.00
N LEU A 653 -6.54 -2.07 -32.23
CA LEU A 653 -6.12 -3.38 -32.74
C LEU A 653 -7.32 -4.03 -33.44
N PRO A 654 -7.24 -4.37 -34.75
CA PRO A 654 -8.39 -4.86 -35.53
C PRO A 654 -8.96 -6.23 -35.10
N MET A 655 -8.51 -6.84 -34.00
CA MET A 655 -8.77 -8.25 -33.68
C MET A 655 -9.00 -8.58 -32.19
N ALA A 656 -9.13 -7.59 -31.30
CA ALA A 656 -9.39 -7.86 -29.88
C ALA A 656 -10.90 -7.79 -29.56
N PRO A 657 -11.59 -8.93 -29.32
CA PRO A 657 -12.93 -8.90 -28.77
C PRO A 657 -12.87 -8.34 -27.34
N LYS A 658 -13.64 -7.29 -27.06
CA LYS A 658 -13.88 -6.81 -25.70
C LYS A 658 -14.67 -7.89 -24.95
N GLN A 659 -14.03 -8.67 -24.08
CA GLN A 659 -14.78 -9.35 -23.03
C GLN A 659 -15.29 -8.28 -22.05
N ASN A 660 -16.50 -7.81 -22.29
CA ASN A 660 -17.29 -7.15 -21.28
C ASN A 660 -17.69 -8.22 -20.25
N ARG A 661 -16.81 -8.54 -19.29
CA ARG A 661 -17.30 -8.69 -17.92
C ARG A 661 -17.96 -7.36 -17.63
N LYS A 662 -19.27 -7.28 -17.85
CA LYS A 662 -20.07 -6.09 -17.59
C LYS A 662 -19.82 -5.72 -16.12
N LYS A 663 -18.86 -4.83 -15.89
CA LYS A 663 -18.67 -4.09 -14.64
C LYS A 663 -19.87 -3.14 -14.52
N TYR A 664 -21.06 -3.69 -14.30
CA TYR A 664 -22.24 -2.91 -13.93
C TYR A 664 -22.15 -2.58 -12.45
N ARG A 665 -21.22 -1.68 -12.11
CA ARG A 665 -21.31 -0.74 -11.00
C ARG A 665 -20.63 0.52 -11.49
N GLY A 666 -21.30 1.67 -11.39
CA GLY A 666 -20.83 2.94 -11.92
C GLY A 666 -19.37 3.17 -11.55
N THR A 667 -18.48 3.16 -12.54
CA THR A 667 -17.04 3.21 -12.34
C THR A 667 -16.62 4.63 -11.96
N ALA A 668 -16.81 5.00 -10.69
CA ALA A 668 -16.00 6.05 -10.12
C ALA A 668 -14.53 5.57 -10.21
N LYS A 669 -13.65 6.37 -10.81
CA LYS A 669 -12.20 6.08 -10.90
C LYS A 669 -11.52 6.02 -9.51
N TYR A 670 -12.26 6.30 -8.44
CA TYR A 670 -11.83 6.47 -7.06
C TYR A 670 -12.87 5.86 -6.11
N PRO A 671 -12.48 5.43 -4.90
CA PRO A 671 -13.39 4.73 -3.98
C PRO A 671 -14.57 5.64 -3.60
N ARG A 672 -15.77 5.09 -3.73
CA ARG A 672 -17.01 5.61 -3.16
C ARG A 672 -17.76 4.44 -2.53
N PHE A 673 -18.24 4.65 -1.32
CA PHE A 673 -18.99 3.72 -0.50
C PHE A 673 -20.41 4.25 -0.33
N ALA A 674 -21.20 3.59 0.52
CA ALA A 674 -22.58 3.99 0.78
C ALA A 674 -22.67 5.47 1.17
N ALA A 675 -23.52 6.21 0.46
CA ALA A 675 -23.63 7.65 0.65
C ALA A 675 -24.38 7.98 1.95
N VAL A 676 -23.75 8.79 2.81
CA VAL A 676 -24.44 9.42 3.94
C VAL A 676 -25.29 10.57 3.40
N PRO A 677 -26.53 10.75 3.89
CA PRO A 677 -27.33 11.91 3.50
C PRO A 677 -26.56 13.21 3.75
N SER A 678 -26.65 14.14 2.81
CA SER A 678 -26.01 15.44 2.92
C SER A 678 -26.75 16.31 3.93
N LEU A 679 -26.00 17.21 4.59
CA LEU A 679 -26.55 18.26 5.46
C LEU A 679 -27.53 19.15 4.69
N PHE A 680 -27.25 19.38 3.40
CA PHE A 680 -28.20 19.93 2.44
C PHE A 680 -29.00 18.80 1.79
N GLY A 681 -30.32 18.83 1.93
CA GLY A 681 -31.20 17.96 1.14
C GLY A 681 -31.13 18.27 -0.36
N LYS A 682 -31.88 17.51 -1.16
CA LYS A 682 -31.96 17.71 -2.61
C LYS A 682 -32.47 19.13 -2.94
N GLY A 683 -31.96 19.73 -4.01
CA GLY A 683 -32.46 21.00 -4.53
C GLY A 683 -31.80 22.28 -4.00
N ILE A 684 -30.73 22.16 -3.19
CA ILE A 684 -29.90 23.29 -2.76
C ILE A 684 -28.61 23.34 -3.58
N LYS A 685 -28.28 24.53 -4.09
CA LYS A 685 -26.97 24.85 -4.67
C LYS A 685 -26.13 25.50 -3.58
N PHE A 686 -25.03 24.86 -3.21
CA PHE A 686 -24.04 25.41 -2.28
C PHE A 686 -22.74 25.69 -3.04
N ALA A 687 -22.28 26.93 -3.04
CA ALA A 687 -21.04 27.34 -3.68
C ALA A 687 -20.28 28.32 -2.80
N ILE A 688 -18.97 28.13 -2.73
CA ILE A 688 -18.04 29.04 -2.06
C ILE A 688 -17.20 29.69 -3.14
N LYS A 689 -17.18 31.02 -3.17
CA LYS A 689 -16.38 31.79 -4.11
C LYS A 689 -15.72 32.93 -3.35
N ASP A 690 -14.39 32.99 -3.42
CA ASP A 690 -13.58 34.01 -2.75
C ASP A 690 -13.92 34.09 -1.25
N GLY A 691 -13.98 32.93 -0.57
CA GLY A 691 -14.39 32.81 0.84
C GLY A 691 -15.89 33.00 1.13
N VAL A 692 -16.69 33.56 0.23
CA VAL A 692 -18.12 33.84 0.48
C VAL A 692 -19.02 32.70 0.02
N VAL A 693 -19.92 32.28 0.92
CA VAL A 693 -20.91 31.23 0.70
C VAL A 693 -22.15 31.79 0.00
N THR A 694 -22.57 31.11 -1.06
CA THR A 694 -23.88 31.28 -1.71
C THR A 694 -24.66 29.98 -1.62
N ALA A 695 -25.85 30.05 -1.01
CA ALA A 695 -26.71 28.90 -0.78
C ALA A 695 -28.11 29.17 -1.33
N ASP A 696 -28.35 28.77 -2.58
CA ASP A 696 -29.59 29.05 -3.31
C ASP A 696 -30.48 27.81 -3.44
N VAL A 697 -31.80 28.02 -3.40
CA VAL A 697 -32.78 26.98 -3.70
C VAL A 697 -33.00 26.92 -5.21
N ILE A 698 -32.58 25.83 -5.85
CA ILE A 698 -32.66 25.65 -7.31
C ILE A 698 -33.66 24.57 -7.74
N GLY A 699 -34.31 23.89 -6.78
CA GLY A 699 -35.29 22.85 -7.06
C GLY A 699 -36.20 22.58 -5.86
N VAL A 700 -36.79 21.38 -5.83
CA VAL A 700 -37.66 20.95 -4.72
C VAL A 700 -36.81 20.64 -3.49
N ALA A 701 -36.57 21.67 -2.67
CA ALA A 701 -35.94 21.55 -1.35
C ALA A 701 -37.00 21.51 -0.24
N ASN A 702 -36.81 20.62 0.75
CA ASN A 702 -37.62 20.60 1.96
C ASN A 702 -37.39 21.86 2.81
N GLU A 703 -38.31 22.18 3.71
CA GLU A 703 -38.21 23.39 4.54
C GLU A 703 -36.91 23.45 5.34
N ASP A 704 -36.49 22.33 5.94
CA ASP A 704 -35.26 22.27 6.73
C ASP A 704 -34.01 22.58 5.91
N SER A 705 -33.90 22.09 4.67
CA SER A 705 -32.78 22.45 3.80
C SER A 705 -32.82 23.92 3.39
N ARG A 706 -34.01 24.52 3.25
CA ARG A 706 -34.13 25.97 3.02
C ARG A 706 -33.68 26.77 4.23
N ARG A 707 -34.02 26.32 5.46
CA ARG A 707 -33.56 26.94 6.71
C ARG A 707 -32.03 26.91 6.81
N ILE A 708 -31.44 25.74 6.59
CA ILE A 708 -29.98 25.55 6.59
C ILE A 708 -29.31 26.43 5.52
N ALA A 709 -29.86 26.46 4.30
CA ALA A 709 -29.34 27.30 3.22
C ALA A 709 -29.39 28.79 3.61
N ALA A 710 -30.48 29.27 4.21
CA ALA A 710 -30.58 30.66 4.68
C ALA A 710 -29.53 31.01 5.75
N ILE A 711 -29.27 30.11 6.70
CA ILE A 711 -28.25 30.29 7.75
C ILE A 711 -26.86 30.44 7.12
N LEU A 712 -26.51 29.62 6.13
CA LEU A 712 -25.18 29.63 5.53
C LEU A 712 -25.02 30.66 4.42
N ASN A 713 -26.11 31.17 3.85
CA ASN A 713 -26.04 32.15 2.78
C ASN A 713 -25.38 33.45 3.27
N ASN A 714 -24.46 33.99 2.46
CA ASN A 714 -23.62 35.15 2.79
C ASN A 714 -22.70 34.96 4.01
N ALA A 715 -22.48 33.73 4.48
CA ALA A 715 -21.42 33.44 5.45
C ALA A 715 -20.04 33.46 4.76
N HIS A 716 -19.00 33.78 5.51
CA HIS A 716 -17.61 33.67 5.08
C HIS A 716 -17.04 32.35 5.60
N TYR A 717 -16.54 31.50 4.72
CA TYR A 717 -15.88 30.24 5.05
C TYR A 717 -14.39 30.48 5.35
N LEU A 718 -13.89 29.87 6.43
CA LEU A 718 -12.46 29.89 6.73
C LEU A 718 -11.74 28.83 5.91
N GLU A 719 -11.19 29.23 4.76
CA GLU A 719 -10.47 28.34 3.85
C GLU A 719 -9.24 27.71 4.54
N ASN A 720 -9.02 26.41 4.32
CA ASN A 720 -7.93 25.60 4.91
C ASN A 720 -7.93 25.48 6.45
N LEU A 721 -8.93 26.03 7.15
CA LEU A 721 -9.14 25.87 8.58
C LEU A 721 -10.32 24.93 8.83
N HIS A 722 -10.13 23.65 8.52
CA HIS A 722 -11.08 22.59 8.86
C HIS A 722 -10.34 21.42 9.50
N PHE A 723 -10.97 20.78 10.48
CA PHE A 723 -10.31 19.77 11.33
C PHE A 723 -11.21 18.57 11.57
N THR A 724 -10.61 17.41 11.85
CA THR A 724 -11.37 16.24 12.29
C THR A 724 -11.31 16.13 13.81
N ILE A 725 -12.35 16.62 14.48
CA ILE A 725 -12.40 16.74 15.95
C ILE A 725 -13.33 15.66 16.48
N GLU A 726 -12.80 14.73 17.29
CA GLU A 726 -13.57 13.58 17.82
C GLU A 726 -14.28 12.78 16.71
N GLY A 727 -13.63 12.63 15.56
CA GLY A 727 -14.19 11.96 14.38
C GLY A 727 -15.19 12.80 13.56
N ARG A 728 -15.44 14.05 13.94
CA ARG A 728 -16.31 14.97 13.20
C ARG A 728 -15.51 15.87 12.26
N ASP A 729 -15.89 15.87 10.99
CA ASP A 729 -15.42 16.81 9.97
C ASP A 729 -15.98 18.21 10.25
N THR A 730 -15.16 19.05 10.89
CA THR A 730 -15.58 20.34 11.43
C THR A 730 -15.10 21.47 10.55
N HIS A 731 -16.05 22.24 10.03
CA HIS A 731 -15.84 23.42 9.18
C HIS A 731 -16.29 24.69 9.89
N TYR A 732 -15.58 25.79 9.68
CA TYR A 732 -15.82 27.06 10.36
C TYR A 732 -16.30 28.13 9.36
N PHE A 733 -17.37 28.82 9.75
CA PHE A 733 -18.02 29.88 8.99
C PHE A 733 -18.27 31.08 9.90
N ILE A 734 -18.30 32.27 9.30
CA ILE A 734 -18.51 33.53 10.01
C ILE A 734 -19.64 34.29 9.32
N LYS A 735 -20.56 34.83 10.11
CA LYS A 735 -21.64 35.66 9.57
C LYS A 735 -21.62 37.04 10.23
N LEU A 736 -21.48 38.06 9.39
CA LEU A 736 -21.42 39.47 9.82
C LEU A 736 -22.81 40.08 10.07
N ALA A 737 -23.88 39.38 9.64
CA ALA A 737 -25.26 39.79 9.87
C ALA A 737 -25.71 39.53 11.32
N SER A 738 -26.90 40.06 11.68
CA SER A 738 -27.48 39.83 13.01
C SER A 738 -27.96 38.39 13.16
N LEU A 739 -27.63 37.78 14.30
CA LEU A 739 -28.12 36.45 14.70
C LEU A 739 -29.65 36.35 14.72
N GLU A 740 -30.35 37.46 14.98
CA GLU A 740 -31.81 37.50 15.16
C GLU A 740 -32.57 37.07 13.90
N GLU A 741 -32.04 37.39 12.70
CA GLU A 741 -32.63 37.00 11.42
C GLU A 741 -32.59 35.48 11.24
N ASP A 742 -31.45 34.85 11.55
CA ASP A 742 -31.28 33.41 11.40
C ASP A 742 -31.99 32.61 12.50
N LEU A 743 -32.07 33.16 13.72
CA LEU A 743 -32.87 32.54 14.79
C LEU A 743 -34.37 32.52 14.46
N ALA A 744 -34.88 33.56 13.79
CA ALA A 744 -36.26 33.58 13.32
C ALA A 744 -36.53 32.47 12.29
N VAL A 745 -35.55 32.15 11.44
CA VAL A 745 -35.64 31.06 10.45
C VAL A 745 -35.64 29.67 11.11
N ILE A 746 -34.91 29.50 12.22
CA ILE A 746 -34.82 28.23 12.99
C ILE A 746 -36.09 27.98 13.84
N GLY A 747 -36.73 29.05 14.32
CA GLY A 747 -38.05 29.00 14.92
C GLY A 747 -38.13 28.84 16.45
N ASN A 748 -37.04 29.00 17.25
CA ASN A 748 -37.08 29.53 18.63
C ASN A 748 -35.70 29.62 19.34
N SER A 749 -35.69 30.32 20.49
CA SER A 749 -34.59 30.96 21.22
C SER A 749 -33.90 30.18 22.38
N GLY A 750 -33.76 28.85 22.30
CA GLY A 750 -33.01 28.12 23.34
C GLY A 750 -32.75 26.62 23.11
N SER A 751 -31.49 26.24 23.31
CA SER A 751 -30.86 24.90 23.37
C SER A 751 -31.34 23.81 22.40
N GLY A 752 -30.53 23.52 21.38
CA GLY A 752 -30.45 22.23 20.66
C GLY A 752 -31.74 21.66 20.04
N ARG A 753 -31.83 21.60 18.71
CA ARG A 753 -32.96 20.95 17.99
C ARG A 753 -32.45 19.98 16.92
N VAL A 754 -33.09 18.81 16.83
CA VAL A 754 -32.95 17.92 15.66
C VAL A 754 -34.06 18.25 14.66
N LEU A 755 -33.68 18.57 13.43
CA LEU A 755 -34.57 18.84 12.29
C LEU A 755 -35.14 17.52 11.73
N GLU A 756 -36.20 17.58 10.91
CA GLU A 756 -36.84 16.36 10.37
C GLU A 756 -35.91 15.59 9.41
N ASN A 757 -34.97 16.29 8.79
CA ASN A 757 -33.91 15.69 7.98
C ASN A 757 -32.76 15.08 8.81
N GLY A 758 -32.86 15.03 10.14
CA GLY A 758 -31.87 14.44 11.04
C GLY A 758 -30.70 15.34 11.41
N VAL A 759 -30.69 16.60 10.95
CA VAL A 759 -29.63 17.57 11.27
C VAL A 759 -29.84 18.10 12.69
N ASN A 760 -28.81 18.00 13.53
CA ASN A 760 -28.79 18.59 14.86
C ASN A 760 -28.29 20.04 14.78
N VAL A 761 -29.06 20.96 15.35
CA VAL A 761 -28.80 22.40 15.36
C VAL A 761 -28.63 22.84 16.81
N THR A 762 -27.41 23.21 17.19
CA THR A 762 -27.09 23.71 18.54
C THR A 762 -26.76 25.19 18.47
N VAL A 763 -27.32 25.97 19.39
CA VAL A 763 -27.09 27.42 19.49
C VAL A 763 -26.48 27.71 20.85
N SER A 764 -25.30 28.31 20.86
CA SER A 764 -24.64 28.85 22.05
C SER A 764 -24.56 30.37 21.95
N GLN A 765 -24.76 31.06 23.07
CA GLN A 765 -24.57 32.51 23.18
C GLN A 765 -23.58 32.78 24.31
N MET A 766 -22.55 33.55 24.02
CA MET A 766 -21.46 33.84 24.93
C MET A 766 -21.30 35.35 25.05
N THR A 767 -20.93 35.85 26.23
CA THR A 767 -20.67 37.27 26.44
C THR A 767 -19.27 37.41 27.02
N SER A 768 -18.38 38.09 26.30
CA SER A 768 -16.99 38.31 26.73
C SER A 768 -16.61 39.79 26.64
N MET A 769 -15.68 40.23 27.48
CA MET A 769 -15.10 41.56 27.37
C MET A 769 -13.95 41.55 26.37
N VAL A 770 -14.09 42.29 25.27
CA VAL A 770 -13.04 42.48 24.27
C VAL A 770 -12.73 43.98 24.19
N ASN A 771 -11.47 44.36 24.36
CA ASN A 771 -11.02 45.77 24.36
C ASN A 771 -11.82 46.68 25.33
N GLY A 772 -12.19 46.16 26.50
CA GLY A 772 -12.93 46.91 27.53
C GLY A 772 -14.42 47.12 27.22
N ARG A 773 -14.97 46.49 26.18
CA ARG A 773 -16.40 46.49 25.85
C ARG A 773 -16.99 45.08 25.91
N THR A 774 -18.20 44.98 26.44
CA THR A 774 -18.97 43.73 26.45
C THR A 774 -19.43 43.40 25.03
N ARG A 775 -18.93 42.32 24.45
CA ARG A 775 -19.31 41.82 23.12
C ARG A 775 -20.05 40.49 23.27
N ARG A 776 -21.19 40.36 22.60
CA ARG A 776 -21.93 39.11 22.52
C ARG A 776 -21.49 38.34 21.29
N PHE A 777 -21.10 37.09 21.50
CA PHE A 777 -20.81 36.11 20.46
C PHE A 777 -21.94 35.08 20.46
N ALA A 778 -22.18 34.47 19.31
CA ALA A 778 -23.04 33.32 19.23
C ALA A 778 -22.49 32.33 18.21
N ASP A 779 -22.65 31.05 18.49
CA ASP A 779 -22.32 29.98 17.56
C ASP A 779 -23.59 29.19 17.24
N ILE A 780 -23.81 28.96 15.95
CA ILE A 780 -24.78 27.99 15.46
C ILE A 780 -23.99 26.82 14.88
N GLN A 781 -24.11 25.66 15.51
CA GLN A 781 -23.51 24.43 15.02
C GLN A 781 -24.58 23.56 14.36
N LEU A 782 -24.31 23.16 13.11
CA LEU A 782 -25.14 22.30 12.28
C LEU A 782 -24.42 20.97 12.09
N GLN A 783 -24.94 19.90 12.66
CA GLN A 783 -24.31 18.58 12.63
C GLN A 783 -25.21 17.55 11.95
N HIS A 784 -24.63 16.77 11.03
CA HIS A 784 -25.29 15.60 10.44
C HIS A 784 -24.29 14.46 10.31
N GLY A 785 -24.49 13.39 11.10
CA GLY A 785 -23.52 12.31 11.22
C GLY A 785 -22.15 12.85 11.68
N THR A 786 -21.12 12.58 10.89
CA THR A 786 -19.75 13.07 11.11
C THR A 786 -19.50 14.46 10.54
N LEU A 787 -20.40 15.07 9.76
CA LEU A 787 -20.20 16.42 9.23
C LEU A 787 -20.71 17.47 10.23
N CYS A 788 -19.92 18.51 10.47
CA CYS A 788 -20.21 19.57 11.42
C CYS A 788 -19.84 20.94 10.86
N PHE A 789 -20.81 21.84 10.72
CA PHE A 789 -20.57 23.24 10.36
C PHE A 789 -20.77 24.11 11.58
N ASN A 790 -19.77 24.92 11.92
CA ASN A 790 -19.83 25.90 13.00
C ASN A 790 -19.93 27.30 12.41
N VAL A 791 -21.00 28.04 12.71
CA VAL A 791 -21.24 29.39 12.20
C VAL A 791 -21.19 30.38 13.35
N ARG A 792 -20.16 31.23 13.37
CA ARG A 792 -19.96 32.23 14.42
C ARG A 792 -20.46 33.61 14.02
N TYR A 793 -21.08 34.30 14.98
CA TYR A 793 -21.64 35.64 14.86
C TYR A 793 -20.95 36.60 15.81
N GLY A 794 -20.94 37.88 15.42
CA GLY A 794 -20.47 38.96 16.28
C GLY A 794 -18.95 39.05 16.42
N THR A 795 -18.17 38.50 15.49
CA THR A 795 -16.70 38.55 15.43
C THR A 795 -16.23 39.03 14.05
N THR A 796 -14.97 39.47 13.92
CA THR A 796 -14.36 39.71 12.61
C THR A 796 -13.75 38.42 12.05
N ILE A 797 -13.38 38.42 10.77
CA ILE A 797 -12.75 37.25 10.13
C ILE A 797 -11.43 36.92 10.82
N GLU A 798 -10.55 37.91 10.95
CA GLU A 798 -9.23 37.78 11.60
C GLU A 798 -9.33 37.29 13.05
N GLU A 799 -10.27 37.82 13.85
CA GLU A 799 -10.45 37.40 15.24
C GLU A 799 -10.83 35.91 15.37
N GLU A 800 -11.64 35.39 14.45
CA GLU A 800 -12.05 33.98 14.50
C GLU A 800 -11.01 33.05 13.88
N GLU A 801 -10.25 33.49 12.89
CA GLU A 801 -9.09 32.75 12.39
C GLU A 801 -8.08 32.51 13.52
N ASP A 802 -7.71 33.57 14.25
CA ASP A 802 -6.82 33.48 15.41
C ASP A 802 -7.39 32.57 16.51
N HIS A 803 -8.69 32.68 16.78
CA HIS A 803 -9.37 31.86 17.78
C HIS A 803 -9.36 30.36 17.40
N VAL A 804 -9.69 30.03 16.15
CA VAL A 804 -9.71 28.65 15.65
C VAL A 804 -8.29 28.04 15.67
N LEU A 805 -7.28 28.82 15.29
CA LEU A 805 -5.88 28.43 15.35
C LEU A 805 -5.39 28.17 16.78
N GLU A 806 -5.75 29.03 17.74
CA GLU A 806 -5.38 28.82 19.14
C GLU A 806 -6.07 27.57 19.72
N LEU A 807 -7.33 27.32 19.38
CA LEU A 807 -8.01 26.07 19.76
C LEU A 807 -7.34 24.85 19.12
N ALA A 808 -6.90 24.94 17.86
CA ALA A 808 -6.17 23.88 17.19
C ALA A 808 -4.83 23.59 17.88
N ARG A 809 -4.07 24.64 18.22
CA ARG A 809 -2.82 24.53 18.97
C ARG A 809 -3.02 23.87 20.33
N GLN A 810 -4.04 24.28 21.08
CA GLN A 810 -4.36 23.68 22.38
C GLN A 810 -4.62 22.18 22.26
N ARG A 811 -5.37 21.74 21.23
CA ARG A 811 -5.59 20.32 20.93
C ARG A 811 -4.27 19.61 20.60
N ALA A 812 -3.48 20.16 19.68
CA ALA A 812 -2.21 19.56 19.26
C ALA A 812 -1.24 19.37 20.45
N VAL A 813 -1.08 20.40 21.28
CA VAL A 813 -0.17 20.36 22.45
C VAL A 813 -0.69 19.39 23.52
N ALA A 814 -2.00 19.40 23.80
CA ALA A 814 -2.60 18.49 24.78
C ALA A 814 -2.48 17.02 24.34
N GLU A 815 -2.74 16.73 23.07
CA GLU A 815 -2.62 15.38 22.50
C GLU A 815 -1.15 14.94 22.46
N ALA A 816 -0.21 15.83 22.11
CA ALA A 816 1.22 15.52 22.13
C ALA A 816 1.69 15.13 23.54
N TRP A 817 1.30 15.88 24.57
CA TRP A 817 1.62 15.54 25.97
C TRP A 817 1.02 14.20 26.38
N THR A 818 -0.23 13.94 25.99
CA THR A 818 -0.92 12.68 26.27
C THR A 818 -0.19 11.50 25.63
N LYS A 819 0.23 11.64 24.36
CA LYS A 819 1.01 10.64 23.64
C LYS A 819 2.36 10.38 24.31
N GLU A 820 3.07 11.44 24.70
CA GLU A 820 4.37 11.32 25.36
C GLU A 820 4.26 10.65 26.74
N GLN A 821 3.24 11.00 27.52
CA GLN A 821 2.96 10.33 28.80
C GLN A 821 2.64 8.85 28.60
N LYS A 822 1.80 8.50 27.61
CA LYS A 822 1.45 7.10 27.29
C LYS A 822 2.69 6.28 26.91
N ARG A 823 3.57 6.83 26.06
CA ARG A 823 4.85 6.17 25.68
C ARG A 823 5.68 5.82 26.92
N LEU A 824 5.83 6.76 27.85
CA LEU A 824 6.60 6.51 29.07
C LEU A 824 5.92 5.51 30.01
N GLN A 825 4.58 5.54 30.14
CA GLN A 825 3.83 4.53 30.91
C GLN A 825 4.03 3.12 30.36
N GLU A 826 4.17 3.00 29.04
CA GLU A 826 4.41 1.74 28.34
C GLU A 826 5.90 1.32 28.34
N GLY A 827 6.77 2.09 29.00
CA GLY A 827 8.20 1.80 29.11
C GLY A 827 8.98 2.06 27.82
N GLU A 828 8.40 2.78 26.86
CA GLU A 828 9.02 3.15 25.60
C GLU A 828 10.00 4.31 25.77
N GLU A 829 10.67 4.73 24.69
CA GLU A 829 11.46 5.98 24.70
C GLU A 829 10.54 7.16 24.37
N GLY A 830 10.74 8.27 25.10
CA GLY A 830 10.09 9.52 24.77
C GLY A 830 10.60 10.09 23.44
N ILE A 831 9.80 10.95 22.80
CA ILE A 831 10.23 11.73 21.63
C ILE A 831 11.45 12.60 21.98
N ARG A 832 11.55 13.00 23.25
CA ARG A 832 12.72 13.70 23.81
C ARG A 832 13.41 12.85 24.87
N MET A 833 14.72 13.06 25.01
CA MET A 833 15.49 12.52 26.14
C MET A 833 15.14 13.26 27.43
N TRP A 834 14.25 12.68 28.22
CA TRP A 834 13.88 13.16 29.56
C TRP A 834 14.82 12.61 30.64
N THR A 835 15.18 13.46 31.61
CA THR A 835 15.84 13.01 32.84
C THR A 835 14.87 12.19 33.70
N GLU A 836 15.39 11.39 34.64
CA GLU A 836 14.53 10.54 35.48
C GLU A 836 13.51 11.36 36.31
N ALA A 837 13.92 12.52 36.83
CA ALA A 837 13.01 13.41 37.54
C ALA A 837 11.90 13.97 36.62
N GLU A 838 12.25 14.35 35.39
CA GLU A 838 11.28 14.84 34.40
C GLU A 838 10.33 13.72 33.95
N LYS A 839 10.80 12.48 33.83
CA LYS A 839 9.93 11.31 33.54
C LYS A 839 8.92 11.09 34.66
N GLN A 840 9.36 11.09 35.92
CA GLN A 840 8.45 10.93 37.05
C GLN A 840 7.44 12.07 37.14
N GLN A 841 7.86 13.30 36.82
CA GLN A 841 6.96 14.44 36.71
C GLN A 841 5.92 14.21 35.60
N LEU A 842 6.36 13.88 34.38
CA LEU A 842 5.47 13.62 33.26
C LEU A 842 4.46 12.49 33.55
N LEU A 843 4.90 11.42 34.21
CA LEU A 843 4.02 10.31 34.60
C LEU A 843 2.96 10.74 35.63
N SER A 844 3.30 11.64 36.56
CA SER A 844 2.40 12.08 37.65
C SER A 844 1.48 13.24 37.29
N THR A 845 1.96 14.23 36.51
CA THR A 845 1.21 15.46 36.20
C THR A 845 0.74 15.52 34.74
N GLY A 846 1.26 14.67 33.86
CA GLY A 846 1.02 14.72 32.41
C GLY A 846 1.80 15.80 31.66
N LYS A 847 2.61 16.62 32.34
CA LYS A 847 3.45 17.69 31.74
C LYS A 847 4.73 17.91 32.52
N VAL A 848 5.79 18.34 31.85
CA VAL A 848 7.07 18.70 32.50
C VAL A 848 7.15 20.21 32.68
N GLN A 849 7.47 20.67 33.91
CA GLN A 849 7.55 22.10 34.20
C GLN A 849 8.70 22.77 33.42
N GLY A 850 8.41 23.93 32.82
CA GLY A 850 9.39 24.69 32.04
C GLY A 850 9.49 24.27 30.57
N TYR A 851 8.75 23.23 30.16
CA TYR A 851 8.61 22.81 28.76
C TYR A 851 7.24 23.20 28.22
N ASP A 852 7.20 23.62 26.96
CA ASP A 852 5.97 23.82 26.21
C ASP A 852 6.10 23.20 24.80
N GLY A 853 4.96 22.99 24.15
CA GLY A 853 4.88 22.45 22.79
C GLY A 853 4.95 23.55 21.74
N TYR A 854 5.88 23.42 20.80
CA TYR A 854 6.07 24.35 19.68
C TYR A 854 5.94 23.62 18.36
N PHE A 855 5.40 24.29 17.34
CA PHE A 855 5.27 23.69 16.02
C PHE A 855 6.63 23.48 15.34
N ILE A 856 6.77 22.38 14.61
CA ILE A 856 7.96 22.09 13.80
C ILE A 856 7.83 22.76 12.45
N HIS A 857 6.73 22.51 11.75
CA HIS A 857 6.30 23.25 10.56
C HIS A 857 5.52 24.48 10.95
N SER A 858 5.80 25.62 10.32
CA SER A 858 5.07 26.86 10.57
C SER A 858 3.60 26.72 10.19
N VAL A 859 2.71 27.02 11.13
CA VAL A 859 1.26 27.01 10.91
C VAL A 859 0.80 28.10 9.96
N ASP A 860 1.55 29.20 9.82
CA ASP A 860 1.26 30.27 8.86
C ASP A 860 1.35 29.77 7.41
N GLN A 861 2.19 28.76 7.16
CA GLN A 861 2.35 28.14 5.85
C GLN A 861 1.48 26.88 5.70
N TYR A 862 1.23 26.17 6.79
CA TYR A 862 0.54 24.88 6.81
C TYR A 862 -0.57 24.86 7.86
N LEU A 863 -1.65 25.60 7.59
CA LEU A 863 -2.80 25.73 8.49
C LEU A 863 -3.41 24.36 8.83
N GLU A 864 -3.41 23.42 7.89
CA GLU A 864 -3.90 22.05 8.09
C GLU A 864 -3.11 21.21 9.13
N LEU A 865 -1.91 21.64 9.52
CA LEU A 865 -1.10 20.99 10.56
C LEU A 865 -1.31 21.60 11.96
N SER A 866 -2.18 22.59 12.10
CA SER A 866 -2.38 23.35 13.34
C SER A 866 -2.90 22.51 14.51
N ASP A 867 -3.65 21.44 14.24
CA ASP A 867 -4.14 20.49 15.25
C ASP A 867 -3.37 19.16 15.26
N SER A 868 -2.18 19.10 14.64
CA SER A 868 -1.37 17.88 14.56
C SER A 868 -0.42 17.74 15.75
N ALA A 869 -0.69 16.77 16.63
CA ALA A 869 0.23 16.41 17.71
C ALA A 869 1.62 15.97 17.21
N ASN A 870 1.70 15.37 16.01
CA ASN A 870 2.96 14.92 15.41
C ASN A 870 3.78 16.09 14.83
N ASN A 871 3.21 17.30 14.76
CA ASN A 871 3.91 18.54 14.40
C ASN A 871 4.40 19.32 15.64
N ILE A 872 4.30 18.74 16.85
CA ILE A 872 4.71 19.39 18.10
C ILE A 872 6.08 18.88 18.57
N HIS A 873 6.95 19.80 18.96
CA HIS A 873 8.21 19.54 19.64
C HIS A 873 8.23 20.20 21.02
N PHE A 874 8.63 19.46 22.06
CA PHE A 874 8.73 19.99 23.41
C PHE A 874 10.06 20.72 23.62
N MET A 875 10.00 22.01 23.95
CA MET A 875 11.18 22.85 24.21
C MET A 875 11.04 23.71 25.46
N ARG A 876 12.17 24.12 26.03
CA ARG A 876 12.21 25.16 27.06
C ARG A 876 12.20 26.55 26.43
N GLN A 877 11.68 27.55 27.13
CA GLN A 877 11.72 28.94 26.65
C GLN A 877 13.13 29.44 26.30
N SER A 878 14.16 28.95 27.01
CA SER A 878 15.57 29.28 26.72
C SER A 878 16.09 28.71 25.40
N GLU A 879 15.42 27.72 24.81
CA GLU A 879 15.81 27.04 23.57
C GLU A 879 15.16 27.69 22.33
N VAL A 880 14.06 28.43 22.52
CA VAL A 880 13.25 29.03 21.44
C VAL A 880 14.06 30.03 20.60
N GLY A 881 14.95 30.80 21.23
CA GLY A 881 15.77 31.83 20.55
C GLY A 881 16.97 31.30 19.74
N ARG A 882 17.17 29.98 19.65
CA ARG A 882 18.26 29.35 18.88
C ARG A 882 17.80 28.78 17.53
N ARG A 883 16.52 28.97 17.16
CA ARG A 883 15.91 28.37 15.98
C ARG A 883 15.87 29.33 14.79
#